data_AF-A0A840S5P4-F1
#
_entry.id   AF-A0A840S5P4-F1
#
_cell.length_a   1.000
_cell.length_b   1.000
_cell.length_c   1.000
_cell.angle_alpha   90.00
_cell.angle_beta   90.00
_cell.angle_gamma   90.00
#
_symmetry.space_group_name_H-M   'P 1'
#
loop_
_entity.id
_entity.type
_entity.pdbx_description
1 polymer ?
#
loop_
_entity_poly.entity_id
_entity_poly.type
_entity_poly.pdbx_seq_one_letter_code
_entity_poly.pdbx_strand_id
1 'polypeptide(L)'
;MKKLIFPLSVLFILSFFSAGCSLKEEKTASVVFKLDSKLVSKINSSARTLSPEEMAGMFFDISLKGDYEESQTIPVMEGAQARFMQVPVDSEIYAEAEAYRIVDEEKKILYSGKTDSFIVKPGENQIPLKLKKVTDPNGNSDTVETITIYISATGSDETGTGSQELPFASITYAVSTMNKKAIYNLKVDGVLTGVQQKISETGEAVEIILSGANGCDATLTPQDAIDRGISASTNGTTNGNALIIDTDIPVTIEDLKIMRGAAADGSAVKVCQGATVKLGNGVLITQNYYQSGFGTVRNEGTLFMYGSAVIGDRNASASAKDSSSTSLITSGENANYSGSGGGIYNGSNDSAADISASLYLGYSGFEDDGETLVKEELTGGIYKNGGGGIYNSSNSYVYFDSGNIEWNAKTSGAGIYNAAGATLKMSGGNILNNISTSSSDVAGAGVYNEASSSMFVMSGGTINQNKAICTNTSSSSFHGYGGGVFNGGKMFMCGSAVIGNKDATSSADSENNGNYAREGGGIYCEYNSANSQISELYLGYVPDDDGSSYSESKLSGGIYYNYADTLSSQTDGGGAICSMGQVKISSGTIAFNATSRNGGGVYYLGNTSCNLEIDGGIISSNKADGCGGALCIAGKSSGGPNALYLGGSFEIPEADDLSNDIYLGGTTDSYYSRIYLTKSLDGSFSALVTPESYTENRQLVMLSDDSSATLEPETSCFKIRQPSGINYVWTLDSEAKLVKATGYMEGTFDGNYVSRTLKSASGFTVITSDLTGWDNGWYLVDSDIEISERITVSGSVNLILCDGATLTASKGITVSSGNTFTVYGQSEDSGKLIASGFSDYDEYGENSGAAIGGIWSDMDSNLDAAGSGSIIVHGGTITATSGSNCAGIGTAGQEDEIVTGSFTIFGGSVTASGGDGAAGIGGRNDGGTVIIYDGTVNASCSEDWGAGIGGGFDGKGGNVTIYGGSVTATGGGGSDAGAAGIGGGGSSGSTGGDGGSVSIYGGTVVASGGNGGAGIGGGKGASNQGSLIVGDGLTLLGGSSADSAVETTADDYIASPGFFVKIE
;
A
#
# COMPACT_ATOMS: atom_id res chain seq x y z
N MET A 1 -16.71 47.70 27.23
CA MET A 1 -17.74 48.29 28.11
C MET A 1 -17.97 49.75 27.70
N LYS A 2 -19.24 50.09 27.34
CA LYS A 2 -19.94 51.40 27.30
C LYS A 2 -19.36 52.55 26.45
N LYS A 3 -19.97 52.93 25.30
CA LYS A 3 -21.28 53.60 25.04
C LYS A 3 -21.37 55.07 25.50
N LEU A 4 -21.81 55.93 24.59
CA LEU A 4 -22.81 57.01 24.77
C LEU A 4 -23.30 57.42 23.35
N ILE A 5 -24.50 57.07 22.87
CA ILE A 5 -25.89 57.52 23.14
C ILE A 5 -26.23 58.92 22.56
N PHE A 6 -27.00 58.89 21.46
CA PHE A 6 -28.20 59.66 21.00
C PHE A 6 -28.64 60.98 21.66
N PRO A 7 -29.39 61.84 20.92
CA PRO A 7 -30.86 61.83 21.04
C PRO A 7 -31.72 61.99 19.76
N LEU A 8 -33.00 61.68 19.98
CA LEU A 8 -34.26 61.63 19.21
C LEU A 8 -34.75 62.90 18.47
N SER A 9 -35.52 62.72 17.36
CA SER A 9 -36.88 63.32 17.18
C SER A 9 -37.71 62.68 16.02
N VAL A 10 -38.80 61.97 16.40
CA VAL A 10 -40.21 61.86 15.85
C VAL A 10 -40.44 61.72 14.32
N LEU A 11 -40.91 60.63 13.68
CA LEU A 11 -42.09 59.69 13.77
C LEU A 11 -43.29 60.08 12.85
N PHE A 12 -43.60 59.28 11.81
CA PHE A 12 -44.93 58.63 11.58
C PHE A 12 -44.93 57.61 10.40
N ILE A 13 -45.77 56.58 10.56
CA ILE A 13 -45.86 55.27 9.87
C ILE A 13 -47.05 55.24 8.88
N LEU A 14 -46.95 54.48 7.77
CA LEU A 14 -48.04 53.68 7.11
C LEU A 14 -47.39 52.81 5.97
N SER A 15 -47.02 51.53 6.15
CA SER A 15 -47.79 50.26 6.03
C SER A 15 -48.20 49.79 4.60
N PHE A 16 -47.60 48.66 4.16
CA PHE A 16 -48.14 47.51 3.36
C PHE A 16 -47.33 47.02 2.12
N PHE A 17 -46.75 45.82 2.31
CA PHE A 17 -46.39 44.68 1.47
C PHE A 17 -46.11 44.73 -0.06
N SER A 18 -44.99 44.05 -0.36
CA SER A 18 -44.62 43.13 -1.46
C SER A 18 -44.26 43.67 -2.85
N ALA A 19 -42.95 43.76 -3.11
CA ALA A 19 -42.24 42.94 -4.11
C ALA A 19 -40.73 43.18 -3.95
N GLY A 20 -39.94 42.12 -4.04
CA GLY A 20 -38.49 42.16 -3.77
C GLY A 20 -37.73 43.08 -4.71
N CYS A 21 -36.86 43.90 -4.13
CA CYS A 21 -35.66 44.39 -4.78
C CYS A 21 -34.62 44.63 -3.68
N SER A 22 -33.78 43.61 -3.45
CA SER A 22 -32.53 43.79 -2.72
C SER A 22 -31.65 44.71 -3.58
N LEU A 23 -31.25 45.84 -3.01
CA LEU A 23 -30.04 46.54 -3.48
C LEU A 23 -28.89 45.55 -3.29
N LYS A 24 -28.44 44.91 -4.37
CA LYS A 24 -27.16 44.22 -4.42
C LYS A 24 -26.09 45.28 -4.13
N GLU A 25 -25.41 45.19 -3.00
CA GLU A 25 -24.03 45.70 -2.95
C GLU A 25 -23.26 44.90 -4.01
N GLU A 26 -22.88 45.55 -5.11
CA GLU A 26 -21.95 44.96 -6.07
C GLU A 26 -20.64 44.70 -5.31
N LYS A 27 -20.38 43.43 -5.01
CA LYS A 27 -19.08 43.00 -4.52
C LYS A 27 -18.09 43.29 -5.65
N THR A 28 -17.12 44.14 -5.38
CA THR A 28 -16.05 44.47 -6.33
C THR A 28 -14.72 43.88 -5.88
N ALA A 29 -13.82 43.67 -6.83
CA ALA A 29 -12.48 43.11 -6.67
C ALA A 29 -11.44 44.01 -7.34
N SER A 30 -10.16 43.67 -7.19
CA SER A 30 -9.07 44.30 -7.94
C SER A 30 -8.47 43.30 -8.93
N VAL A 31 -8.15 43.78 -10.13
CA VAL A 31 -7.47 43.00 -11.17
C VAL A 31 -6.13 43.67 -11.45
N VAL A 32 -5.04 42.89 -11.34
CA VAL A 32 -3.67 43.39 -11.42
C VAL A 32 -2.91 42.67 -12.52
N PHE A 33 -2.31 43.44 -13.42
CA PHE A 33 -1.38 42.96 -14.43
C PHE A 33 0.01 43.51 -14.11
N LYS A 34 0.95 42.61 -13.82
CA LYS A 34 2.34 42.97 -13.58
C LYS A 34 3.13 42.80 -14.87
N LEU A 35 3.83 43.84 -15.30
CA LEU A 35 4.78 43.73 -16.41
C LEU A 35 5.95 42.84 -15.95
N ASP A 36 6.16 41.74 -16.68
CA ASP A 36 7.25 40.80 -16.43
C ASP A 36 8.60 41.51 -16.62
N SER A 37 9.51 41.38 -15.64
CA SER A 37 10.88 41.92 -15.74
C SER A 37 11.64 41.31 -16.95
N LYS A 38 11.26 40.10 -17.38
CA LYS A 38 11.79 39.46 -18.59
C LYS A 38 11.28 40.09 -19.89
N LEU A 39 10.08 40.65 -19.93
CA LEU A 39 9.58 41.38 -21.10
C LEU A 39 10.36 42.70 -21.26
N VAL A 40 10.62 43.39 -20.14
CA VAL A 40 11.46 44.59 -20.11
C VAL A 40 12.90 44.28 -20.55
N SER A 41 13.44 43.11 -20.19
CA SER A 41 14.77 42.68 -20.67
C SER A 41 14.77 42.21 -22.13
N LYS A 42 13.70 41.58 -22.63
CA LYS A 42 13.52 41.23 -24.06
C LYS A 42 13.46 42.47 -24.96
N ILE A 43 12.74 43.51 -24.52
CA ILE A 43 12.73 44.82 -25.18
C ILE A 43 14.13 45.45 -25.23
N ASN A 44 14.97 45.21 -24.22
CA ASN A 44 16.35 45.70 -24.15
C ASN A 44 17.40 44.84 -24.88
N SER A 45 17.10 43.56 -25.19
CA SER A 45 18.06 42.59 -25.74
C SER A 45 17.93 42.35 -27.24
N SER A 46 16.79 42.69 -27.86
CA SER A 46 16.66 42.60 -29.32
C SER A 46 17.35 43.79 -30.02
N ALA A 47 18.64 43.60 -30.31
CA ALA A 47 19.52 44.35 -31.24
C ALA A 47 20.39 45.51 -30.71
N ARG A 48 20.14 46.06 -29.51
CA ARG A 48 21.03 47.05 -28.84
C ARG A 48 20.45 47.42 -27.47
N THR A 49 21.30 47.63 -26.46
CA THR A 49 20.89 48.24 -25.19
C THR A 49 20.37 49.66 -25.44
N LEU A 50 19.07 49.87 -25.18
CA LEU A 50 18.43 51.18 -25.29
C LEU A 50 18.93 52.09 -24.17
N SER A 51 19.16 53.37 -24.48
CA SER A 51 19.54 54.35 -23.45
C SER A 51 18.37 54.60 -22.47
N PRO A 52 18.62 55.10 -21.26
CA PRO A 52 17.57 55.50 -20.34
C PRO A 52 16.57 56.52 -20.93
N GLU A 53 17.00 57.33 -21.90
CA GLU A 53 16.15 58.27 -22.63
C GLU A 53 15.27 57.58 -23.68
N GLU A 54 15.77 56.52 -24.34
CA GLU A 54 15.00 55.70 -25.29
C GLU A 54 13.95 54.84 -24.58
N MET A 55 14.28 54.32 -23.38
CA MET A 55 13.35 53.61 -22.49
C MET A 55 12.19 54.49 -21.99
N ALA A 56 12.44 55.79 -21.76
CA ALA A 56 11.43 56.74 -21.30
C ALA A 56 10.32 57.01 -22.34
N GLY A 57 10.53 56.63 -23.61
CA GLY A 57 9.56 56.77 -24.71
C GLY A 57 8.71 55.53 -25.00
N MET A 58 8.72 54.53 -24.10
CA MET A 58 7.99 53.27 -24.26
C MET A 58 6.77 53.17 -23.35
N PHE A 59 5.66 52.75 -23.92
CA PHE A 59 4.36 52.70 -23.27
C PHE A 59 3.72 51.34 -23.41
N PHE A 60 2.89 51.01 -22.43
CA PHE A 60 2.15 49.78 -22.34
C PHE A 60 0.68 50.09 -22.12
N ASP A 61 -0.12 49.90 -23.17
CA ASP A 61 -1.57 50.01 -23.11
C ASP A 61 -2.14 48.65 -22.71
N ILE A 62 -3.06 48.63 -21.75
CA ILE A 62 -3.83 47.45 -21.38
C ILE A 62 -5.30 47.82 -21.21
N SER A 63 -6.17 47.00 -21.76
CA SER A 63 -7.61 47.20 -21.76
C SER A 63 -8.32 45.93 -21.30
N LEU A 64 -9.09 46.02 -20.23
CA LEU A 64 -10.10 45.03 -19.88
C LEU A 64 -11.28 45.11 -20.86
N LYS A 65 -11.81 43.96 -21.23
CA LYS A 65 -12.89 43.75 -22.18
C LYS A 65 -13.81 42.62 -21.72
N GLY A 66 -15.07 42.62 -22.17
CA GLY A 66 -16.09 41.65 -21.74
C GLY A 66 -17.18 42.34 -20.91
N ASP A 67 -17.55 41.75 -19.78
CA ASP A 67 -18.59 42.28 -18.88
C ASP A 67 -18.20 43.59 -18.16
N TYR A 68 -16.91 43.92 -18.13
CA TYR A 68 -16.37 45.16 -17.59
C TYR A 68 -15.25 45.68 -18.52
N GLU A 69 -15.33 46.94 -18.92
CA GLU A 69 -14.34 47.57 -19.79
C GLU A 69 -13.66 48.76 -19.12
N GLU A 70 -12.34 48.72 -19.04
CA GLU A 70 -11.50 49.81 -18.53
C GLU A 70 -10.11 49.69 -19.17
N SER A 71 -9.44 50.81 -19.42
CA SER A 71 -8.10 50.83 -20.02
C SER A 71 -7.13 51.66 -19.20
N GLN A 72 -5.88 51.23 -19.13
CA GLN A 72 -4.78 51.95 -18.50
C GLN A 72 -3.55 51.93 -19.40
N THR A 73 -2.80 53.04 -19.39
CA THR A 73 -1.49 53.14 -20.02
C THR A 73 -0.45 53.34 -18.94
N ILE A 74 0.58 52.51 -18.94
CA ILE A 74 1.71 52.60 -18.00
C ILE A 74 3.05 52.63 -18.76
N PRO A 75 4.11 53.24 -18.20
CA PRO A 75 5.44 53.17 -18.80
C PRO A 75 5.99 51.73 -18.73
N VAL A 76 6.77 51.33 -19.74
CA VAL A 76 7.47 50.04 -19.73
C VAL A 76 8.72 50.16 -18.85
N MET A 77 8.58 49.86 -17.55
CA MET A 77 9.69 49.81 -16.60
C MET A 77 9.57 48.61 -15.67
N GLU A 78 10.71 48.14 -15.15
CA GLU A 78 10.75 47.00 -14.24
C GLU A 78 9.89 47.28 -12.99
N GLY A 79 8.95 46.37 -12.70
CA GLY A 79 8.03 46.49 -11.56
C GLY A 79 6.76 47.31 -11.82
N ALA A 80 6.55 47.85 -13.03
CA ALA A 80 5.29 48.54 -13.38
C ALA A 80 4.08 47.58 -13.33
N GLN A 81 2.95 48.08 -12.82
CA GLN A 81 1.71 47.32 -12.69
C GLN A 81 0.53 48.16 -13.18
N ALA A 82 -0.36 47.55 -13.98
CA ALA A 82 -1.69 48.09 -14.24
C ALA A 82 -2.65 47.50 -13.22
N ARG A 83 -3.42 48.34 -12.54
CA ARG A 83 -4.31 47.95 -11.44
C ARG A 83 -5.69 48.53 -11.67
N PHE A 84 -6.62 47.65 -12.03
CA PHE A 84 -8.03 47.97 -12.21
C PHE A 84 -8.74 47.77 -10.87
N MET A 85 -9.36 48.84 -10.37
CA MET A 85 -10.04 48.85 -9.08
C MET A 85 -11.55 48.81 -9.31
N GLN A 86 -12.28 48.19 -8.39
CA GLN A 86 -13.74 48.14 -8.42
C GLN A 86 -14.35 47.28 -9.55
N VAL A 87 -13.63 46.25 -10.02
CA VAL A 87 -14.15 45.32 -11.03
C VAL A 87 -15.23 44.43 -10.38
N PRO A 88 -16.46 44.33 -10.94
CA PRO A 88 -17.51 43.49 -10.34
C PRO A 88 -17.10 42.02 -10.25
N VAL A 89 -17.37 41.38 -9.10
CA VAL A 89 -17.17 39.94 -8.88
C VAL A 89 -18.15 39.14 -9.75
N ASP A 90 -17.69 37.99 -10.25
CA ASP A 90 -18.39 37.08 -11.17
C ASP A 90 -18.50 37.58 -12.63
N SER A 91 -17.95 38.75 -12.98
CA SER A 91 -17.84 39.21 -14.37
C SER A 91 -16.87 38.34 -15.18
N GLU A 92 -17.25 37.97 -16.41
CA GLU A 92 -16.36 37.33 -17.37
C GLU A 92 -15.66 38.41 -18.22
N ILE A 93 -14.33 38.50 -18.09
CA ILE A 93 -13.52 39.51 -18.77
C ILE A 93 -12.25 38.90 -19.36
N TYR A 94 -11.65 39.59 -20.31
CA TYR A 94 -10.32 39.32 -20.85
C TYR A 94 -9.55 40.64 -21.02
N ALA A 95 -8.23 40.59 -21.11
CA ALA A 95 -7.40 41.77 -21.34
C ALA A 95 -6.75 41.74 -22.71
N GLU A 96 -6.74 42.87 -23.40
CA GLU A 96 -5.94 43.13 -24.59
C GLU A 96 -4.87 44.16 -24.26
N ALA A 97 -3.66 43.97 -24.76
CA ALA A 97 -2.53 44.81 -24.41
C ALA A 97 -1.52 44.99 -25.53
N GLU A 98 -0.89 46.16 -25.56
CA GLU A 98 0.09 46.58 -26.55
C GLU A 98 1.28 47.27 -25.87
N ALA A 99 2.50 46.77 -26.12
CA ALA A 99 3.72 47.51 -25.82
C ALA A 99 4.20 48.22 -27.09
N TYR A 100 4.40 49.54 -27.01
CA TYR A 100 4.75 50.36 -28.16
C TYR A 100 5.78 51.43 -27.80
N ARG A 101 6.40 51.99 -28.83
CA ARG A 101 7.21 53.20 -28.73
C ARG A 101 6.70 54.26 -29.68
N ILE A 102 6.91 55.52 -29.34
CA ILE A 102 6.64 56.64 -30.25
C ILE A 102 7.93 56.97 -30.97
N VAL A 103 7.94 56.87 -32.30
CA VAL A 103 9.06 57.26 -33.17
C VAL A 103 8.51 58.18 -34.23
N ASP A 104 9.12 59.36 -34.40
CA ASP A 104 8.71 60.37 -35.39
C ASP A 104 7.20 60.69 -35.34
N GLU A 105 6.64 60.83 -34.13
CA GLU A 105 5.22 61.08 -33.84
C GLU A 105 4.25 59.94 -34.19
N GLU A 106 4.74 58.76 -34.64
CA GLU A 106 3.92 57.58 -34.92
C GLU A 106 4.04 56.49 -33.83
N LYS A 107 2.90 55.86 -33.48
CA LYS A 107 2.81 54.73 -32.55
C LYS A 107 3.29 53.46 -33.26
N LYS A 108 4.50 52.97 -32.92
CA LYS A 108 5.02 51.69 -33.40
C LYS A 108 4.83 50.59 -32.35
N ILE A 109 3.86 49.69 -32.59
CA ILE A 109 3.60 48.54 -31.72
C ILE A 109 4.73 47.53 -31.89
N LEU A 110 5.31 47.12 -30.78
CA LEU A 110 6.43 46.16 -30.72
C LEU A 110 5.94 44.79 -30.29
N TYR A 111 5.00 44.77 -29.35
CA TYR A 111 4.38 43.55 -28.85
C TYR A 111 2.88 43.76 -28.62
N SER A 112 2.08 42.74 -28.90
CA SER A 112 0.63 42.75 -28.65
C SER A 112 0.19 41.40 -28.11
N GLY A 113 -0.81 41.37 -27.25
CA GLY A 113 -1.31 40.13 -26.67
C GLY A 113 -2.73 40.24 -26.14
N LYS A 114 -3.33 39.08 -25.92
CA LYS A 114 -4.67 38.92 -25.39
C LYS A 114 -4.68 37.77 -24.38
N THR A 115 -5.32 37.97 -23.23
CA THR A 115 -5.53 36.88 -22.27
C THR A 115 -6.72 36.01 -22.68
N ASP A 116 -6.77 34.80 -22.15
CA ASP A 116 -8.02 34.04 -22.13
C ASP A 116 -9.07 34.76 -21.27
N SER A 117 -10.35 34.43 -21.49
CA SER A 117 -11.44 34.89 -20.64
C SER A 117 -11.30 34.33 -19.23
N PHE A 118 -11.59 35.15 -18.21
CA PHE A 118 -11.57 34.74 -16.81
C PHE A 118 -12.74 35.33 -16.03
N ILE A 119 -13.17 34.63 -14.98
CA ILE A 119 -14.21 35.08 -14.06
C ILE A 119 -13.57 35.75 -12.84
N VAL A 120 -13.97 36.98 -12.54
CA VAL A 120 -13.42 37.80 -11.44
C VAL A 120 -13.82 37.22 -10.08
N LYS A 121 -12.85 36.86 -9.23
CA LYS A 121 -13.10 36.36 -7.87
C LYS A 121 -12.98 37.49 -6.82
N PRO A 122 -13.59 37.36 -5.63
CA PRO A 122 -13.37 38.31 -4.53
C PRO A 122 -11.88 38.43 -4.16
N GLY A 123 -11.39 39.66 -3.97
CA GLY A 123 -10.00 39.93 -3.57
C GLY A 123 -9.13 40.51 -4.71
N GLU A 124 -7.82 40.22 -4.69
CA GLU A 124 -6.89 40.60 -5.74
C GLU A 124 -6.70 39.45 -6.74
N ASN A 125 -7.01 39.69 -8.01
CA ASN A 125 -6.83 38.75 -9.11
C ASN A 125 -5.59 39.16 -9.88
N GLN A 126 -4.49 38.42 -9.73
CA GLN A 126 -3.27 38.63 -10.52
C GLN A 126 -3.33 37.78 -11.77
N ILE A 127 -3.17 38.41 -12.94
CA ILE A 127 -3.40 37.75 -14.22
C ILE A 127 -2.16 37.88 -15.08
N PRO A 128 -1.54 36.75 -15.46
CA PRO A 128 -0.39 36.77 -16.36
C PRO A 128 -0.86 37.16 -17.77
N LEU A 129 -0.05 37.98 -18.44
CA LEU A 129 -0.34 38.43 -19.79
C LEU A 129 0.77 37.98 -20.74
N LYS A 130 0.38 37.27 -21.80
CA LYS A 130 1.29 36.80 -22.85
C LYS A 130 1.26 37.76 -24.03
N LEU A 131 2.36 38.46 -24.29
CA LEU A 131 2.52 39.33 -25.45
C LEU A 131 3.37 38.65 -26.53
N LYS A 132 2.94 38.74 -27.79
CA LYS A 132 3.70 38.30 -28.95
C LYS A 132 4.34 39.49 -29.65
N LYS A 133 5.54 39.32 -30.22
CA LYS A 133 6.17 40.35 -31.03
C LYS A 133 5.31 40.63 -32.26
N VAL A 134 5.07 41.90 -32.56
CA VAL A 134 4.35 42.30 -33.77
C VAL A 134 5.35 42.33 -34.92
N THR A 135 5.16 41.44 -35.90
CA THR A 135 5.87 41.49 -37.19
C THR A 135 5.41 42.73 -37.96
N ASP A 136 6.34 43.48 -38.57
CA ASP A 136 6.08 44.76 -39.24
C ASP A 136 4.82 44.72 -40.15
N PRO A 137 3.82 45.62 -39.96
CA PRO A 137 2.62 45.70 -40.80
C PRO A 137 2.88 45.97 -42.29
N ASN A 138 4.10 46.39 -42.65
CA ASN A 138 4.46 46.71 -44.04
C ASN A 138 4.91 45.52 -44.88
N GLY A 139 4.93 44.28 -44.34
CA GLY A 139 5.19 43.08 -45.15
C GLY A 139 6.59 42.96 -45.75
N ASN A 140 7.55 43.83 -45.37
CA ASN A 140 8.96 43.54 -45.59
C ASN A 140 9.41 42.58 -44.49
N SER A 141 9.37 41.28 -44.76
CA SER A 141 10.30 40.39 -44.07
C SER A 141 11.69 40.91 -44.40
N ASP A 142 12.50 41.24 -43.39
CA ASP A 142 13.95 41.20 -43.55
C ASP A 142 14.27 39.79 -44.07
N THR A 143 14.34 39.59 -45.38
CA THR A 143 14.75 38.31 -45.97
C THR A 143 16.22 38.18 -45.63
N VAL A 144 16.53 37.49 -44.54
CA VAL A 144 17.89 37.17 -44.14
C VAL A 144 18.46 36.25 -45.21
N GLU A 145 19.53 36.70 -45.90
CA GLU A 145 20.15 35.88 -46.95
C GLU A 145 20.81 34.63 -46.35
N THR A 146 20.82 33.52 -47.09
CA THR A 146 21.57 32.31 -46.71
C THR A 146 22.88 32.25 -47.49
N ILE A 147 24.01 32.22 -46.80
CA ILE A 147 25.35 32.14 -47.40
C ILE A 147 25.90 30.74 -47.17
N THR A 148 26.26 30.03 -48.23
CA THR A 148 26.88 28.70 -48.13
C THR A 148 28.40 28.79 -48.26
N ILE A 149 29.12 28.13 -47.36
CA ILE A 149 30.58 28.06 -47.34
C ILE A 149 31.01 26.59 -47.29
N TYR A 150 31.82 26.15 -48.25
CA TYR A 150 32.37 24.79 -48.32
C TYR A 150 33.72 24.71 -47.63
N ILE A 151 33.93 23.61 -46.90
CA ILE A 151 35.10 23.35 -46.06
C ILE A 151 35.57 21.93 -46.34
N SER A 152 36.84 21.75 -46.67
CA SER A 152 37.41 20.42 -46.96
C SER A 152 38.88 20.36 -46.56
N ALA A 153 39.37 19.17 -46.18
CA ALA A 153 40.75 18.98 -45.77
C ALA A 153 41.77 19.28 -46.88
N THR A 154 41.34 19.25 -48.15
CA THR A 154 42.15 19.64 -49.31
C THR A 154 42.01 21.12 -49.68
N GLY A 155 41.20 21.88 -48.95
CA GLY A 155 40.99 23.32 -49.13
C GLY A 155 42.19 24.18 -48.70
N SER A 156 42.02 25.50 -48.72
CA SER A 156 43.06 26.46 -48.31
C SER A 156 42.46 27.65 -47.55
N ASP A 157 42.95 27.93 -46.35
CA ASP A 157 42.59 29.14 -45.59
C ASP A 157 43.35 30.39 -46.07
N GLU A 158 44.35 30.22 -46.94
CA GLU A 158 45.10 31.35 -47.53
C GLU A 158 44.55 31.77 -48.89
N THR A 159 44.09 30.81 -49.69
CA THR A 159 43.70 31.02 -51.09
C THR A 159 42.29 30.53 -51.44
N GLY A 160 41.62 29.82 -50.53
CA GLY A 160 40.24 29.39 -50.71
C GLY A 160 39.28 30.59 -50.73
N THR A 161 38.12 30.39 -51.37
CA THR A 161 37.04 31.39 -51.41
C THR A 161 35.81 30.95 -50.64
N GLY A 162 35.81 29.71 -50.11
CA GLY A 162 34.64 29.09 -49.50
C GLY A 162 33.63 28.56 -50.51
N SER A 163 33.93 28.61 -51.82
CA SER A 163 33.12 27.94 -52.85
C SER A 163 33.39 26.44 -52.86
N GLN A 164 32.51 25.66 -53.49
CA GLN A 164 32.70 24.21 -53.64
C GLN A 164 33.99 23.86 -54.42
N GLU A 165 34.41 24.71 -55.37
CA GLU A 165 35.64 24.50 -56.16
C GLU A 165 36.91 24.88 -55.39
N LEU A 166 36.82 25.88 -54.51
CA LEU A 166 37.93 26.40 -53.69
C LEU A 166 37.50 26.50 -52.22
N PRO A 167 37.29 25.36 -51.54
CA PRO A 167 36.81 25.33 -50.17
C PRO A 167 37.87 25.87 -49.21
N PHE A 168 37.42 26.35 -48.05
CA PHE A 168 38.33 26.63 -46.93
C PHE A 168 38.87 25.34 -46.32
N ALA A 169 40.01 25.41 -45.64
CA ALA A 169 40.62 24.26 -44.97
C ALA A 169 40.07 24.02 -43.57
N SER A 170 39.51 25.05 -42.90
CA SER A 170 38.98 24.93 -41.54
C SER A 170 37.65 25.67 -41.30
N ILE A 171 36.88 25.15 -40.35
CA ILE A 171 35.66 25.81 -39.82
C ILE A 171 36.03 27.11 -39.12
N THR A 172 37.12 27.11 -38.35
CA THR A 172 37.60 28.29 -37.63
C THR A 172 37.85 29.46 -38.57
N TYR A 173 38.50 29.20 -39.71
CA TYR A 173 38.70 30.25 -40.72
C TYR A 173 37.40 30.64 -41.40
N ALA A 174 36.56 29.69 -41.82
CA ALA A 174 35.27 29.96 -42.42
C ALA A 174 34.40 30.90 -41.55
N VAL A 175 34.33 30.63 -40.25
CA VAL A 175 33.65 31.46 -39.26
C VAL A 175 34.25 32.86 -39.23
N SER A 176 35.58 33.02 -39.19
CA SER A 176 36.22 34.34 -39.20
C SER A 176 35.91 35.23 -40.42
N THR A 177 35.40 34.65 -41.52
CA THR A 177 34.98 35.38 -42.73
C THR A 177 33.54 35.90 -42.68
N MET A 178 32.74 35.48 -41.68
CA MET A 178 31.33 35.85 -41.54
C MET A 178 31.18 37.31 -41.11
N ASN A 179 30.84 38.18 -42.07
CA ASN A 179 30.83 39.63 -41.87
C ASN A 179 29.51 40.32 -42.27
N LYS A 180 28.45 39.54 -42.51
CA LYS A 180 27.11 40.01 -42.88
C LYS A 180 26.01 39.42 -42.00
N LYS A 181 24.91 40.14 -41.87
CA LYS A 181 23.64 39.64 -41.31
C LYS A 181 22.98 38.61 -42.24
N ALA A 182 23.31 37.35 -42.01
CA ALA A 182 22.89 36.21 -42.83
C ALA A 182 22.78 34.93 -41.99
N ILE A 183 22.09 33.92 -42.52
CA ILE A 183 22.18 32.53 -42.07
C ILE A 183 23.38 31.91 -42.80
N TYR A 184 24.34 31.33 -42.09
CA TYR A 184 25.52 30.73 -42.71
C TYR A 184 25.41 29.21 -42.71
N ASN A 185 25.43 28.60 -43.89
CA ASN A 185 25.48 27.16 -44.06
C ASN A 185 26.92 26.71 -44.36
N LEU A 186 27.60 26.22 -43.33
CA LEU A 186 28.93 25.63 -43.38
C LEU A 186 28.85 24.16 -43.78
N LYS A 187 29.33 23.82 -44.98
CA LYS A 187 29.30 22.46 -45.53
C LYS A 187 30.68 21.80 -45.47
N VAL A 188 30.81 20.76 -44.67
CA VAL A 188 32.00 19.93 -44.59
C VAL A 188 31.97 18.87 -45.69
N ASP A 189 32.94 18.87 -46.60
CA ASP A 189 33.06 17.89 -47.68
C ASP A 189 34.25 16.95 -47.43
N GLY A 190 33.94 15.71 -47.10
CA GLY A 190 34.87 14.66 -46.73
C GLY A 190 35.22 14.66 -45.23
N VAL A 191 36.47 14.31 -44.92
CA VAL A 191 36.95 14.17 -43.53
C VAL A 191 37.93 15.28 -43.19
N LEU A 192 37.54 16.19 -42.29
CA LEU A 192 38.42 17.22 -41.72
C LEU A 192 39.30 16.62 -40.63
N THR A 193 40.61 16.52 -40.88
CA THR A 193 41.55 15.81 -39.98
C THR A 193 42.49 16.75 -39.22
N GLY A 194 42.75 16.43 -37.94
CA GLY A 194 44.01 16.78 -37.25
C GLY A 194 44.09 18.12 -36.52
N VAL A 195 43.16 19.05 -36.77
CA VAL A 195 43.10 20.36 -36.09
C VAL A 195 41.76 20.51 -35.35
N GLN A 196 41.80 21.05 -34.13
CA GLN A 196 40.60 21.43 -33.38
C GLN A 196 39.82 22.49 -34.14
N GLN A 197 38.54 22.24 -34.37
CA GLN A 197 37.63 23.20 -35.00
C GLN A 197 36.98 24.07 -33.93
N LYS A 198 36.78 25.36 -34.23
CA LYS A 198 36.11 26.30 -33.33
C LYS A 198 35.09 27.14 -34.11
N ILE A 199 33.89 27.25 -33.57
CA ILE A 199 32.92 28.28 -33.91
C ILE A 199 32.98 29.30 -32.78
N SER A 200 33.57 30.46 -33.06
CA SER A 200 33.65 31.59 -32.12
C SER A 200 32.66 32.69 -32.50
N GLU A 201 32.44 33.66 -31.62
CA GLU A 201 31.70 34.88 -31.97
C GLU A 201 32.22 35.54 -33.25
N THR A 202 31.30 35.84 -34.16
CA THR A 202 31.59 36.57 -35.40
C THR A 202 30.42 37.44 -35.84
N GLY A 203 30.70 38.72 -36.08
CA GLY A 203 29.89 39.62 -36.90
C GLY A 203 28.39 39.69 -36.57
N GLU A 204 27.59 39.86 -37.64
CA GLU A 204 26.13 40.06 -37.58
C GLU A 204 25.32 38.77 -37.89
N ALA A 205 25.94 37.59 -37.90
CA ALA A 205 25.29 36.34 -38.31
C ALA A 205 24.06 36.01 -37.44
N VAL A 206 23.01 35.48 -38.08
CA VAL A 206 21.71 35.20 -37.44
C VAL A 206 21.65 33.76 -36.92
N GLU A 207 22.19 32.83 -37.69
CA GLU A 207 22.27 31.39 -37.36
C GLU A 207 23.43 30.77 -38.14
N ILE A 208 24.06 29.74 -37.56
CA ILE A 208 25.07 28.92 -38.23
C ILE A 208 24.56 27.50 -38.35
N ILE A 209 24.50 26.97 -39.56
CA ILE A 209 24.17 25.57 -39.85
C ILE A 209 25.46 24.88 -40.28
N LEU A 210 25.92 23.89 -39.53
CA LEU A 210 27.10 23.08 -39.81
C LEU A 210 26.64 21.70 -40.30
N SER A 211 26.83 21.40 -41.58
CA SER A 211 26.34 20.18 -42.20
C SER A 211 27.39 19.40 -43.00
N GLY A 212 27.20 18.10 -43.16
CA GLY A 212 27.93 17.31 -44.16
C GLY A 212 27.45 17.64 -45.58
N ALA A 213 28.38 17.85 -46.51
CA ALA A 213 28.08 18.15 -47.90
C ALA A 213 27.43 16.97 -48.65
N ASN A 214 27.74 15.75 -48.24
CA ASN A 214 27.35 14.49 -48.86
C ASN A 214 26.19 13.78 -48.13
N GLY A 215 25.70 14.35 -47.02
CA GLY A 215 24.55 13.83 -46.27
C GLY A 215 24.83 12.50 -45.56
N CYS A 216 23.76 11.76 -45.26
CA CYS A 216 23.83 10.39 -44.77
C CYS A 216 23.61 9.33 -45.87
N ASP A 217 24.15 8.13 -45.67
CA ASP A 217 23.78 6.96 -46.46
C ASP A 217 22.40 6.38 -46.09
N ALA A 218 22.01 5.30 -46.77
CA ALA A 218 20.76 4.59 -46.54
C ALA A 218 20.62 3.98 -45.13
N THR A 219 21.71 3.91 -44.36
CA THR A 219 21.71 3.44 -42.95
C THR A 219 21.68 4.60 -41.95
N LEU A 220 21.52 5.84 -42.44
CA LEU A 220 21.61 7.07 -41.67
C LEU A 220 23.03 7.31 -41.09
N THR A 221 24.06 6.75 -41.74
CA THR A 221 25.46 7.01 -41.37
C THR A 221 25.97 8.23 -42.14
N PRO A 222 26.53 9.25 -41.47
CA PRO A 222 27.07 10.44 -42.14
C PRO A 222 28.29 10.11 -42.99
N GLN A 223 28.39 10.72 -44.16
CA GLN A 223 29.51 10.55 -45.08
C GLN A 223 30.66 11.53 -44.84
N ASP A 224 30.38 12.63 -44.16
CA ASP A 224 31.35 13.66 -43.82
C ASP A 224 31.67 13.66 -42.32
N ALA A 225 32.90 14.05 -41.98
CA ALA A 225 33.37 13.94 -40.61
C ALA A 225 34.28 15.08 -40.16
N ILE A 226 34.13 15.49 -38.91
CA ILE A 226 35.17 16.18 -38.14
C ILE A 226 35.91 15.13 -37.33
N ASP A 227 37.18 14.94 -37.66
CA ASP A 227 38.01 13.92 -37.09
C ASP A 227 39.26 14.54 -36.45
N ARG A 228 39.30 14.56 -35.12
CA ARG A 228 40.43 15.15 -34.39
C ARG A 228 41.75 14.41 -34.66
N GLY A 229 41.70 13.17 -35.13
CA GLY A 229 42.85 12.43 -35.65
C GLY A 229 43.71 11.75 -34.57
N ILE A 230 43.16 11.51 -33.38
CA ILE A 230 43.93 10.87 -32.30
C ILE A 230 44.25 9.41 -32.67
N SER A 231 45.55 9.10 -32.64
CA SER A 231 46.11 7.77 -32.84
C SER A 231 46.28 7.06 -31.49
N ALA A 232 46.23 5.74 -31.53
CA ALA A 232 46.35 4.77 -30.44
C ALA A 232 47.43 5.01 -29.37
N SER A 233 48.43 5.86 -29.64
CA SER A 233 49.76 5.75 -29.04
C SER A 233 50.26 6.98 -28.27
N THR A 234 49.48 8.04 -28.07
CA THR A 234 49.98 9.23 -27.36
C THR A 234 49.15 9.59 -26.15
N ASN A 235 49.54 9.06 -24.99
CA ASN A 235 49.31 9.74 -23.72
C ASN A 235 50.02 11.11 -23.77
N GLY A 236 49.28 12.17 -24.12
CA GLY A 236 49.56 13.49 -23.55
C GLY A 236 50.04 14.63 -24.46
N THR A 237 49.98 14.59 -25.80
CA THR A 237 50.49 15.73 -26.61
C THR A 237 49.62 16.26 -27.76
N THR A 238 48.41 15.73 -27.99
CA THR A 238 47.42 16.34 -28.94
C THR A 238 46.01 16.46 -28.36
N ASN A 239 45.91 16.60 -27.03
CA ASN A 239 44.64 16.70 -26.31
C ASN A 239 43.83 17.92 -26.78
N GLY A 240 42.61 17.70 -27.25
CA GLY A 240 41.71 18.76 -27.67
C GLY A 240 40.38 18.21 -28.17
N ASN A 241 39.34 19.02 -28.02
CA ASN A 241 38.01 18.75 -28.57
C ASN A 241 38.09 18.64 -30.10
N ALA A 242 37.20 17.86 -30.71
CA ALA A 242 37.02 17.91 -32.16
C ALA A 242 36.39 19.25 -32.58
N LEU A 243 35.38 19.71 -31.83
CA LEU A 243 34.65 20.95 -32.09
C LEU A 243 34.39 21.73 -30.78
N ILE A 244 34.71 23.03 -30.76
CA ILE A 244 34.30 23.98 -29.70
C ILE A 244 33.28 24.95 -30.29
N ILE A 245 32.19 25.19 -29.58
CA ILE A 245 31.16 26.18 -29.92
C ILE A 245 31.10 27.21 -28.80
N ASP A 246 31.52 28.43 -29.13
CA ASP A 246 31.80 29.53 -28.22
C ASP A 246 31.24 30.82 -28.81
N THR A 247 29.92 30.87 -28.96
CA THR A 247 29.17 31.97 -29.56
C THR A 247 27.73 31.98 -29.07
N ASP A 248 27.16 33.19 -28.90
CA ASP A 248 25.74 33.38 -28.61
C ASP A 248 24.83 33.17 -29.85
N ILE A 249 25.42 33.00 -31.03
CA ILE A 249 24.70 32.74 -32.28
C ILE A 249 24.21 31.28 -32.26
N PRO A 250 22.92 31.00 -32.52
CA PRO A 250 22.43 29.63 -32.58
C PRO A 250 23.18 28.80 -33.62
N VAL A 251 23.62 27.60 -33.22
CA VAL A 251 24.33 26.66 -34.10
C VAL A 251 23.53 25.37 -34.27
N THR A 252 23.21 25.01 -35.51
CA THR A 252 22.56 23.75 -35.86
C THR A 252 23.57 22.82 -36.53
N ILE A 253 23.66 21.56 -36.10
CA ILE A 253 24.53 20.53 -36.67
C ILE A 253 23.68 19.42 -37.28
N GLU A 254 23.96 19.04 -38.52
CA GLU A 254 23.25 17.99 -39.26
C GLU A 254 24.20 17.16 -40.13
N ASP A 255 23.83 15.92 -40.46
CA ASP A 255 24.52 15.05 -41.42
C ASP A 255 26.04 14.94 -41.23
N LEU A 256 26.52 14.97 -39.99
CA LEU A 256 27.94 15.07 -39.68
C LEU A 256 28.37 14.08 -38.59
N LYS A 257 29.50 13.42 -38.84
CA LYS A 257 30.17 12.58 -37.84
C LYS A 257 31.24 13.35 -37.09
N ILE A 258 31.26 13.26 -35.76
CA ILE A 258 32.29 13.90 -34.90
C ILE A 258 33.00 12.83 -34.09
N MET A 259 34.32 12.70 -34.26
CA MET A 259 35.04 11.55 -33.73
C MET A 259 36.50 11.79 -33.33
N ARG A 260 37.02 10.85 -32.53
CA ARG A 260 38.42 10.73 -32.10
C ARG A 260 38.97 11.93 -31.36
N GLY A 261 38.13 12.67 -30.64
CA GLY A 261 38.59 13.70 -29.73
C GLY A 261 38.98 13.15 -28.34
N ALA A 262 39.91 13.82 -27.66
CA ALA A 262 40.41 13.46 -26.33
C ALA A 262 40.80 14.71 -25.53
N ALA A 263 39.79 15.40 -25.02
CA ALA A 263 39.95 16.48 -24.07
C ALA A 263 39.25 16.14 -22.76
N ALA A 264 39.75 16.71 -21.66
CA ALA A 264 39.09 16.65 -20.36
C ALA A 264 37.73 17.34 -20.38
N ASP A 265 37.56 18.37 -21.22
CA ASP A 265 36.40 19.26 -21.19
C ASP A 265 35.55 19.07 -22.46
N GLY A 266 34.93 17.91 -22.63
CA GLY A 266 34.10 17.56 -23.80
C GLY A 266 34.90 16.89 -24.91
N SER A 267 35.22 15.61 -24.79
CA SER A 267 36.21 14.98 -25.68
C SER A 267 35.91 15.17 -27.18
N ALA A 268 34.64 15.16 -27.60
CA ALA A 268 34.22 15.50 -28.96
C ALA A 268 33.82 16.98 -29.11
N VAL A 269 32.74 17.38 -28.43
CA VAL A 269 32.08 18.68 -28.60
C VAL A 269 32.04 19.41 -27.26
N LYS A 270 32.47 20.67 -27.25
CA LYS A 270 32.24 21.58 -26.12
C LYS A 270 31.28 22.69 -26.54
N VAL A 271 30.15 22.79 -25.84
CA VAL A 271 29.22 23.90 -25.92
C VAL A 271 29.52 24.81 -24.73
N CYS A 272 30.05 26.00 -25.00
CA CYS A 272 30.39 26.97 -23.96
C CYS A 272 29.13 27.62 -23.37
N GLN A 273 29.30 28.28 -22.22
CA GLN A 273 28.25 29.10 -21.60
C GLN A 273 27.72 30.17 -22.57
N GLY A 274 26.41 30.38 -22.58
CA GLY A 274 25.72 31.32 -23.49
C GLY A 274 25.35 30.72 -24.86
N ALA A 275 26.08 29.70 -25.31
CA ALA A 275 25.83 29.09 -26.61
C ALA A 275 24.53 28.27 -26.64
N THR A 276 23.84 28.34 -27.78
CA THR A 276 22.67 27.49 -28.09
C THR A 276 22.99 26.59 -29.27
N VAL A 277 22.95 25.28 -29.04
CA VAL A 277 23.35 24.27 -30.03
C VAL A 277 22.22 23.27 -30.27
N LYS A 278 22.02 22.89 -31.53
CA LYS A 278 21.03 21.91 -31.97
C LYS A 278 21.74 20.75 -32.67
N LEU A 279 21.55 19.53 -32.19
CA LEU A 279 21.97 18.31 -32.86
C LEU A 279 20.74 17.70 -33.55
N GLY A 280 20.67 17.89 -34.86
CA GLY A 280 19.54 17.49 -35.69
C GLY A 280 19.77 16.16 -36.42
N ASN A 281 19.14 16.02 -37.58
CA ASN A 281 19.20 14.79 -38.37
C ASN A 281 20.62 14.43 -38.81
N GLY A 282 20.93 13.13 -38.81
CA GLY A 282 22.21 12.65 -39.32
C GLY A 282 23.43 13.04 -38.48
N VAL A 283 23.29 13.48 -37.23
CA VAL A 283 24.46 13.69 -36.36
C VAL A 283 24.93 12.36 -35.76
N LEU A 284 26.23 12.07 -35.83
CA LEU A 284 26.84 10.89 -35.18
C LEU A 284 28.10 11.26 -34.39
N ILE A 285 28.04 11.18 -33.05
CA ILE A 285 29.19 11.45 -32.18
C ILE A 285 29.71 10.13 -31.60
N THR A 286 30.88 9.66 -32.05
CA THR A 286 31.39 8.33 -31.69
C THR A 286 32.93 8.28 -31.66
N GLN A 287 33.48 7.27 -30.98
CA GLN A 287 34.92 6.97 -30.89
C GLN A 287 35.72 8.08 -30.19
N ASN A 288 35.12 8.72 -29.19
CA ASN A 288 35.76 9.77 -28.39
C ASN A 288 36.14 9.24 -27.02
N TYR A 289 37.29 9.66 -26.50
CA TYR A 289 37.91 9.03 -25.35
C TYR A 289 38.66 10.02 -24.46
N TYR A 290 38.30 10.07 -23.18
CA TYR A 290 39.16 10.69 -22.17
C TYR A 290 38.90 10.13 -20.76
N GLN A 291 39.92 9.53 -20.13
CA GLN A 291 39.69 8.74 -18.89
C GLN A 291 39.11 9.53 -17.71
N SER A 292 39.57 10.77 -17.51
CA SER A 292 39.17 11.61 -16.37
C SER A 292 38.30 12.79 -16.80
N GLY A 293 37.57 12.63 -17.90
CA GLY A 293 36.93 13.74 -18.60
C GLY A 293 35.48 13.96 -18.21
N PHE A 294 34.98 15.12 -18.60
CA PHE A 294 33.60 15.57 -18.46
C PHE A 294 32.94 15.54 -19.83
N GLY A 295 32.15 14.51 -20.13
CA GLY A 295 31.37 14.46 -21.36
C GLY A 295 32.16 14.01 -22.59
N THR A 296 31.54 13.22 -23.46
CA THR A 296 31.91 13.28 -24.89
C THR A 296 31.40 14.58 -25.51
N VAL A 297 30.17 14.94 -25.16
CA VAL A 297 29.63 16.27 -25.34
C VAL A 297 29.59 16.95 -23.97
N ARG A 298 30.30 18.07 -23.81
CA ARG A 298 30.19 18.92 -22.62
C ARG A 298 29.29 20.10 -22.95
N ASN A 299 28.19 20.23 -22.22
CA ASN A 299 27.24 21.33 -22.36
C ASN A 299 27.31 22.28 -21.17
N GLU A 300 27.75 23.52 -21.38
CA GLU A 300 27.71 24.62 -20.40
C GLU A 300 26.66 25.68 -20.76
N GLY A 301 25.97 25.52 -21.90
CA GLY A 301 24.93 26.41 -22.40
C GLY A 301 23.60 25.69 -22.59
N THR A 302 22.98 25.86 -23.75
CA THR A 302 21.73 25.20 -24.14
C THR A 302 21.97 24.22 -25.27
N LEU A 303 21.58 22.95 -25.08
CA LEU A 303 21.73 21.88 -26.06
C LEU A 303 20.38 21.23 -26.37
N PHE A 304 20.00 21.24 -27.63
CA PHE A 304 18.84 20.52 -28.17
C PHE A 304 19.28 19.30 -28.96
N MET A 305 18.55 18.19 -28.85
CA MET A 305 18.80 16.97 -29.61
C MET A 305 17.47 16.39 -30.08
N TYR A 306 17.33 16.22 -31.39
CA TYR A 306 16.09 15.75 -32.04
C TYR A 306 16.41 14.98 -33.33
N GLY A 307 15.37 14.49 -34.00
CA GLY A 307 15.50 13.78 -35.25
C GLY A 307 16.29 12.47 -35.08
N SER A 308 17.26 12.24 -35.96
CA SER A 308 18.07 11.01 -35.97
C SER A 308 19.44 11.13 -35.27
N ALA A 309 19.69 12.21 -34.50
CA ALA A 309 20.95 12.44 -33.80
C ALA A 309 21.35 11.27 -32.88
N VAL A 310 22.61 10.82 -32.95
CA VAL A 310 23.15 9.73 -32.14
C VAL A 310 24.45 10.15 -31.45
N ILE A 311 24.53 9.88 -30.14
CA ILE A 311 25.78 9.93 -29.38
C ILE A 311 26.13 8.50 -28.95
N GLY A 312 27.08 7.91 -29.67
CA GLY A 312 27.57 6.56 -29.45
C GLY A 312 27.21 5.61 -30.59
N ASP A 313 26.80 4.38 -30.28
CA ASP A 313 26.56 3.31 -31.25
C ASP A 313 25.14 2.74 -31.14
N ARG A 314 24.24 3.19 -32.02
CA ARG A 314 22.83 2.76 -32.04
C ARG A 314 22.62 1.28 -32.36
N ASN A 315 23.62 0.63 -32.95
CA ASN A 315 23.55 -0.78 -33.35
C ASN A 315 24.18 -1.70 -32.29
N ALA A 316 24.45 -1.18 -31.09
CA ALA A 316 24.98 -1.93 -29.98
C ALA A 316 24.07 -3.12 -29.61
N SER A 317 24.68 -4.28 -29.39
CA SER A 317 24.00 -5.49 -28.91
C SER A 317 24.48 -5.93 -27.51
N ALA A 318 25.26 -5.08 -26.84
CA ALA A 318 25.83 -5.33 -25.53
C ALA A 318 26.17 -4.00 -24.83
N SER A 319 26.13 -4.01 -23.50
CA SER A 319 26.45 -2.84 -22.69
C SER A 319 27.89 -2.38 -22.88
N ALA A 320 28.10 -1.08 -22.70
CA ALA A 320 29.41 -0.51 -22.46
C ALA A 320 30.07 -1.13 -21.21
N LYS A 321 31.35 -0.82 -21.02
CA LYS A 321 32.12 -1.10 -19.81
C LYS A 321 32.46 0.21 -19.10
N ASP A 322 32.32 0.20 -17.78
CA ASP A 322 32.72 1.30 -16.87
C ASP A 322 34.24 1.37 -16.62
N SER A 323 35.02 0.66 -17.44
CA SER A 323 36.47 0.84 -17.53
C SER A 323 36.92 0.43 -18.91
N SER A 324 37.90 1.14 -19.45
CA SER A 324 38.60 0.75 -20.68
C SER A 324 40.03 0.37 -20.32
N SER A 325 40.42 -0.87 -20.61
CA SER A 325 41.78 -1.37 -20.37
C SER A 325 42.82 -0.85 -21.39
N THR A 326 42.37 -0.11 -22.42
CA THR A 326 43.22 0.39 -23.51
C THR A 326 42.86 1.84 -23.87
N SER A 327 43.84 2.61 -24.36
CA SER A 327 43.70 3.99 -24.85
C SER A 327 43.00 4.11 -26.22
N LEU A 328 42.45 3.00 -26.72
CA LEU A 328 41.77 2.87 -28.00
C LEU A 328 40.38 2.30 -27.78
N ILE A 329 39.35 3.11 -27.95
CA ILE A 329 38.00 2.58 -28.07
C ILE A 329 37.87 1.94 -29.46
N THR A 330 38.10 0.64 -29.57
CA THR A 330 37.53 -0.14 -30.67
C THR A 330 36.03 -0.29 -30.39
N SER A 331 35.17 -0.16 -31.42
CA SER A 331 33.70 -0.22 -31.30
C SER A 331 33.15 -1.46 -30.57
N GLY A 332 33.98 -2.50 -30.41
CA GLY A 332 33.67 -3.69 -29.62
C GLY A 332 33.38 -3.41 -28.14
N GLU A 333 34.10 -2.51 -27.48
CA GLU A 333 33.98 -2.30 -26.01
C GLU A 333 33.04 -1.14 -25.66
N ASN A 334 33.38 0.09 -26.05
CA ASN A 334 32.57 1.29 -25.82
C ASN A 334 32.36 2.01 -27.16
N ALA A 335 31.35 2.87 -27.28
CA ALA A 335 31.24 3.79 -28.42
C ALA A 335 31.95 5.11 -28.11
N ASN A 336 31.77 5.62 -26.91
CA ASN A 336 32.57 6.70 -26.32
C ASN A 336 32.91 6.37 -24.86
N TYR A 337 33.91 7.04 -24.30
CA TYR A 337 34.26 6.91 -22.89
C TYR A 337 34.72 8.25 -22.30
N SER A 338 34.12 8.63 -21.18
CA SER A 338 34.54 9.75 -20.36
C SER A 338 34.31 9.41 -18.89
N GLY A 339 35.17 9.85 -17.96
CA GLY A 339 35.04 9.51 -16.54
C GLY A 339 33.69 9.87 -15.92
N SER A 340 33.06 10.96 -16.39
CA SER A 340 31.67 11.30 -16.08
C SER A 340 30.94 11.76 -17.34
N GLY A 341 29.76 11.18 -17.58
CA GLY A 341 28.91 11.53 -18.72
C GLY A 341 29.49 11.04 -20.04
N GLY A 342 29.84 9.75 -20.12
CA GLY A 342 30.40 9.12 -21.33
C GLY A 342 29.72 9.55 -22.64
N GLY A 343 28.40 9.79 -22.62
CA GLY A 343 27.69 10.53 -23.65
C GLY A 343 27.77 12.05 -23.44
N ILE A 344 26.94 12.58 -22.55
CA ILE A 344 26.80 14.01 -22.28
C ILE A 344 27.15 14.34 -20.82
N TYR A 345 27.92 15.40 -20.62
CA TYR A 345 28.04 16.09 -19.33
C TYR A 345 27.35 17.45 -19.43
N ASN A 346 26.24 17.62 -18.71
CA ASN A 346 25.43 18.83 -18.71
C ASN A 346 25.73 19.66 -17.45
N GLY A 347 26.44 20.76 -17.62
CA GLY A 347 26.82 21.70 -16.58
C GLY A 347 28.33 21.95 -16.53
N SER A 348 28.75 22.65 -15.47
CA SER A 348 30.16 22.90 -15.17
C SER A 348 30.68 21.97 -14.07
N ASN A 349 32.00 21.80 -14.04
CA ASN A 349 32.73 21.19 -12.93
C ASN A 349 33.33 22.24 -11.97
N ASP A 350 33.21 23.53 -12.31
CA ASP A 350 33.73 24.62 -11.49
C ASP A 350 32.76 24.91 -10.35
N SER A 351 33.07 24.38 -9.17
CA SER A 351 32.35 24.62 -7.92
C SER A 351 32.21 26.11 -7.52
N ALA A 352 32.93 27.02 -8.19
CA ALA A 352 32.81 28.47 -7.98
C ALA A 352 31.91 29.18 -9.01
N ALA A 353 31.48 28.49 -10.07
CA ALA A 353 30.72 29.09 -11.16
C ALA A 353 29.24 28.68 -11.09
N ASP A 354 28.34 29.65 -10.90
CA ASP A 354 26.88 29.50 -11.03
C ASP A 354 26.48 29.26 -12.51
N ILE A 355 27.07 28.26 -13.16
CA ILE A 355 26.78 27.89 -14.54
C ILE A 355 25.63 26.87 -14.51
N SER A 356 24.47 27.29 -15.00
CA SER A 356 23.34 26.41 -15.28
C SER A 356 23.34 26.03 -16.76
N ALA A 357 23.39 24.73 -17.05
CA ALA A 357 23.25 24.21 -18.40
C ALA A 357 21.87 23.57 -18.59
N SER A 358 21.32 23.68 -19.80
CA SER A 358 20.03 23.08 -20.15
C SER A 358 20.18 22.13 -21.32
N LEU A 359 19.73 20.89 -21.12
CA LEU A 359 19.69 19.84 -22.14
C LEU A 359 18.24 19.48 -22.45
N TYR A 360 17.89 19.47 -23.74
CA TYR A 360 16.56 19.15 -24.23
C TYR A 360 16.64 18.01 -25.24
N LEU A 361 16.07 16.86 -24.89
CA LEU A 361 15.99 15.66 -25.73
C LEU A 361 14.56 15.49 -26.24
N GLY A 362 14.38 15.47 -27.55
CA GLY A 362 13.05 15.46 -28.19
C GLY A 362 12.47 16.85 -28.41
N TYR A 363 13.34 17.86 -28.54
CA TYR A 363 12.94 19.25 -28.78
C TYR A 363 13.93 19.90 -29.76
N SER A 364 13.43 20.80 -30.61
CA SER A 364 14.26 21.52 -31.60
C SER A 364 14.45 23.00 -31.32
N GLY A 365 13.82 23.53 -30.27
CA GLY A 365 14.01 24.90 -29.83
C GLY A 365 12.87 25.40 -28.95
N PHE A 366 12.74 26.73 -28.92
CA PHE A 366 11.63 27.45 -28.33
C PHE A 366 10.76 28.08 -29.42
N GLU A 367 9.48 28.24 -29.12
CA GLU A 367 8.55 29.09 -29.88
C GLU A 367 9.00 30.56 -29.82
N ASP A 368 8.35 31.42 -30.60
CA ASP A 368 8.64 32.87 -30.66
C ASP A 368 8.53 33.60 -29.29
N ASP A 369 7.84 33.00 -28.33
CA ASP A 369 7.75 33.52 -26.96
C ASP A 369 9.04 33.30 -26.15
N GLY A 370 9.96 32.46 -26.62
CA GLY A 370 11.23 32.13 -25.98
C GLY A 370 11.11 31.32 -24.70
N GLU A 371 9.95 30.72 -24.42
CA GLU A 371 9.69 29.93 -23.20
C GLU A 371 9.01 28.59 -23.52
N THR A 372 8.09 28.58 -24.48
CA THR A 372 7.38 27.36 -24.87
C THR A 372 8.29 26.48 -25.73
N LEU A 373 8.47 25.22 -25.33
CA LEU A 373 9.32 24.28 -26.05
C LEU A 373 8.64 23.71 -27.30
N VAL A 374 9.38 23.67 -28.41
CA VAL A 374 8.96 23.01 -29.65
C VAL A 374 9.36 21.55 -29.59
N LYS A 375 8.37 20.67 -29.43
CA LYS A 375 8.59 19.21 -29.43
C LYS A 375 8.94 18.71 -30.84
N GLU A 376 10.01 17.94 -30.93
CA GLU A 376 10.42 17.26 -32.16
C GLU A 376 11.04 15.92 -31.83
N GLU A 377 10.46 14.84 -32.36
CA GLU A 377 10.82 13.48 -31.96
C GLU A 377 12.32 13.18 -32.15
N LEU A 378 12.96 12.66 -31.11
CA LEU A 378 14.29 12.08 -31.17
C LEU A 378 14.15 10.57 -31.42
N THR A 379 14.33 10.17 -32.67
CA THR A 379 14.42 8.74 -33.10
C THR A 379 15.81 8.13 -32.88
N GLY A 380 16.80 8.99 -32.66
CA GLY A 380 18.17 8.61 -32.29
C GLY A 380 18.32 8.37 -30.78
N GLY A 381 19.35 8.94 -30.16
CA GLY A 381 19.59 8.78 -28.72
C GLY A 381 21.06 8.62 -28.31
N ILE A 382 21.27 8.13 -27.08
CA ILE A 382 22.57 8.04 -26.42
C ILE A 382 22.87 6.58 -26.11
N TYR A 383 23.84 6.00 -26.81
CA TYR A 383 24.03 4.55 -26.86
C TYR A 383 25.45 4.10 -26.51
N LYS A 384 25.58 3.07 -25.67
CA LYS A 384 26.84 2.33 -25.47
C LYS A 384 28.03 3.21 -25.04
N ASN A 385 27.80 4.16 -24.14
CA ASN A 385 28.85 5.01 -23.60
C ASN A 385 29.34 4.50 -22.24
N GLY A 386 30.66 4.42 -22.06
CA GLY A 386 31.27 4.10 -20.77
C GLY A 386 31.51 5.36 -19.95
N GLY A 387 31.27 5.27 -18.63
CA GLY A 387 31.17 6.42 -17.73
C GLY A 387 29.81 7.13 -17.78
N GLY A 388 28.79 6.42 -18.25
CA GLY A 388 27.37 6.82 -18.23
C GLY A 388 26.85 7.47 -19.50
N GLY A 389 25.52 7.52 -19.65
CA GLY A 389 24.84 8.20 -20.75
C GLY A 389 24.86 9.71 -20.57
N ILE A 390 24.24 10.20 -19.49
CA ILE A 390 24.16 11.62 -19.15
C ILE A 390 24.62 11.84 -17.71
N TYR A 391 25.46 12.85 -17.49
CA TYR A 391 25.75 13.39 -16.17
C TYR A 391 25.19 14.81 -16.09
N ASN A 392 24.13 15.02 -15.31
CA ASN A 392 23.53 16.32 -15.05
C ASN A 392 24.15 16.90 -13.77
N SER A 393 24.98 17.92 -13.93
CA SER A 393 25.68 18.58 -12.83
C SER A 393 24.73 19.45 -12.00
N SER A 394 25.19 19.88 -10.82
CA SER A 394 24.46 20.78 -9.95
C SER A 394 23.95 22.02 -10.68
N ASN A 395 22.74 22.48 -10.31
CA ASN A 395 22.06 23.63 -10.91
C ASN A 395 21.76 23.53 -12.42
N SER A 396 21.86 22.32 -12.99
CA SER A 396 21.61 22.08 -14.41
C SER A 396 20.31 21.30 -14.64
N TYR A 397 19.75 21.45 -15.84
CA TYR A 397 18.41 20.97 -16.19
C TYR A 397 18.47 20.01 -17.37
N VAL A 398 17.76 18.88 -17.26
CA VAL A 398 17.52 17.94 -18.36
C VAL A 398 16.02 17.79 -18.57
N TYR A 399 15.58 17.98 -19.81
CA TYR A 399 14.21 17.75 -20.27
C TYR A 399 14.21 16.62 -21.30
N PHE A 400 13.48 15.55 -21.03
CA PHE A 400 13.50 14.33 -21.84
C PHE A 400 12.10 13.90 -22.28
N ASP A 401 11.79 14.11 -23.56
CA ASP A 401 10.46 13.83 -24.14
C ASP A 401 10.45 12.62 -25.08
N SER A 402 11.55 12.36 -25.79
CA SER A 402 11.66 11.22 -26.71
C SER A 402 13.12 10.84 -26.95
N GLY A 403 13.35 9.63 -27.48
CA GLY A 403 14.67 9.04 -27.70
C GLY A 403 15.02 7.97 -26.67
N ASN A 404 16.12 7.25 -26.92
CA ASN A 404 16.60 6.20 -26.04
C ASN A 404 17.94 6.58 -25.39
N ILE A 405 18.10 6.25 -24.12
CA ILE A 405 19.38 6.23 -23.42
C ILE A 405 19.66 4.77 -23.08
N GLU A 406 20.54 4.13 -23.85
CA GLU A 406 20.63 2.67 -23.87
C GLU A 406 22.05 2.11 -23.84
N TRP A 407 22.22 0.95 -23.19
CA TRP A 407 23.48 0.19 -23.15
C TRP A 407 24.67 0.95 -22.55
N ASN A 408 24.42 2.02 -21.79
CA ASN A 408 25.49 2.77 -21.14
C ASN A 408 25.92 2.08 -19.83
N ALA A 409 27.13 2.36 -19.39
CA ALA A 409 27.68 1.75 -18.18
C ALA A 409 28.42 2.74 -17.29
N LYS A 410 28.10 2.72 -15.99
CA LYS A 410 28.77 3.47 -14.92
C LYS A 410 28.45 2.86 -13.56
N THR A 411 29.35 2.91 -12.58
CA THR A 411 29.08 2.45 -11.19
C THR A 411 27.81 3.04 -10.57
N SER A 412 27.48 4.30 -10.90
CA SER A 412 26.21 4.92 -10.51
C SER A 412 25.65 5.80 -11.62
N GLY A 413 24.34 5.73 -11.88
CA GLY A 413 23.70 6.56 -12.91
C GLY A 413 24.16 6.20 -14.32
N ALA A 414 24.18 4.90 -14.65
CA ALA A 414 24.66 4.44 -15.95
C ALA A 414 23.86 5.02 -17.12
N GLY A 415 22.54 5.13 -17.01
CA GLY A 415 21.72 5.91 -17.93
C GLY A 415 21.89 7.41 -17.67
N ILE A 416 21.34 7.89 -16.56
CA ILE A 416 21.44 9.30 -16.13
C ILE A 416 21.92 9.39 -14.69
N TYR A 417 22.92 10.21 -14.44
CA TYR A 417 23.29 10.68 -13.11
C TYR A 417 22.78 12.10 -12.92
N ASN A 418 21.84 12.31 -12.00
CA ASN A 418 21.29 13.62 -11.63
C ASN A 418 21.91 14.05 -10.30
N ALA A 419 22.85 14.99 -10.36
CA ALA A 419 23.62 15.42 -9.19
C ALA A 419 22.79 16.25 -8.20
N ALA A 420 23.37 16.47 -7.02
CA ALA A 420 22.79 17.35 -6.01
C ALA A 420 22.44 18.74 -6.59
N GLY A 421 21.22 19.24 -6.35
CA GLY A 421 20.70 20.50 -6.90
C GLY A 421 20.37 20.50 -8.39
N ALA A 422 20.49 19.37 -9.08
CA ALA A 422 20.15 19.25 -10.49
C ALA A 422 18.69 18.80 -10.69
N THR A 423 18.07 19.19 -11.81
CA THR A 423 16.68 18.84 -12.13
C THR A 423 16.59 17.99 -13.40
N LEU A 424 15.95 16.84 -13.29
CA LEU A 424 15.58 15.98 -14.40
C LEU A 424 14.05 15.96 -14.56
N LYS A 425 13.54 16.33 -15.74
CA LYS A 425 12.13 16.24 -16.10
C LYS A 425 11.97 15.32 -17.31
N MET A 426 11.31 14.18 -17.10
CA MET A 426 11.06 13.16 -18.12
C MET A 426 9.57 13.09 -18.42
N SER A 427 9.17 13.60 -19.58
CA SER A 427 7.79 13.54 -20.09
C SER A 427 7.58 12.40 -21.09
N GLY A 428 8.66 11.77 -21.54
CA GLY A 428 8.65 10.62 -22.43
C GLY A 428 10.04 9.99 -22.56
N GLY A 429 10.34 9.38 -23.71
CA GLY A 429 11.61 8.69 -23.95
C GLY A 429 11.79 7.38 -23.17
N ASN A 430 12.90 6.69 -23.43
CA ASN A 430 13.21 5.41 -22.81
C ASN A 430 14.63 5.38 -22.23
N ILE A 431 14.78 4.84 -21.02
CA ILE A 431 16.06 4.54 -20.38
C ILE A 431 16.16 3.02 -20.25
N LEU A 432 16.96 2.41 -21.13
CA LEU A 432 16.91 0.96 -21.39
C LEU A 432 18.28 0.30 -21.22
N ASN A 433 18.33 -0.94 -20.74
CA ASN A 433 19.54 -1.79 -20.83
C ASN A 433 20.84 -1.17 -20.27
N ASN A 434 20.75 -0.18 -19.36
CA ASN A 434 21.93 0.43 -18.76
C ASN A 434 22.39 -0.41 -17.57
N ILE A 435 23.70 -0.48 -17.36
CA ILE A 435 24.28 -1.38 -16.36
C ILE A 435 25.23 -0.63 -15.43
N SER A 436 24.97 -0.76 -14.14
CA SER A 436 25.88 -0.34 -13.07
C SER A 436 26.50 -1.56 -12.41
N THR A 437 27.80 -1.75 -12.58
CA THR A 437 28.51 -2.92 -12.02
C THR A 437 29.80 -2.53 -11.32
N SER A 438 30.01 -2.99 -10.09
CA SER A 438 31.27 -2.83 -9.36
C SER A 438 31.40 -3.89 -8.25
N SER A 439 32.59 -4.02 -7.67
CA SER A 439 32.81 -4.85 -6.47
C SER A 439 32.44 -4.14 -5.15
N SER A 440 32.02 -2.89 -5.22
CA SER A 440 31.52 -2.05 -4.13
C SER A 440 30.05 -1.72 -4.37
N ASP A 441 29.51 -0.73 -3.65
CA ASP A 441 28.16 -0.25 -3.89
C ASP A 441 27.99 0.26 -5.32
N VAL A 442 26.83 -0.02 -5.89
CA VAL A 442 26.37 0.50 -7.18
C VAL A 442 24.93 0.96 -7.05
N ALA A 443 24.54 1.97 -7.81
CA ALA A 443 23.23 2.56 -7.62
C ALA A 443 22.64 3.18 -8.89
N GLY A 444 21.33 3.01 -9.10
CA GLY A 444 20.59 3.77 -10.11
C GLY A 444 21.05 3.49 -11.52
N ALA A 445 21.00 2.22 -11.97
CA ALA A 445 21.51 1.88 -13.30
C ALA A 445 20.74 2.62 -14.41
N GLY A 446 19.43 2.78 -14.26
CA GLY A 446 18.67 3.70 -15.11
C GLY A 446 18.95 5.16 -14.73
N VAL A 447 18.50 5.58 -13.54
CA VAL A 447 18.68 6.94 -13.02
C VAL A 447 19.25 6.89 -11.61
N TYR A 448 20.31 7.66 -11.36
CA TYR A 448 20.79 7.97 -10.02
C TYR A 448 20.44 9.42 -9.69
N ASN A 449 19.43 9.62 -8.84
CA ASN A 449 19.05 10.93 -8.32
C ASN A 449 19.76 11.13 -6.98
N GLU A 450 20.86 11.90 -6.99
CA GLU A 450 21.74 12.08 -5.84
C GLU A 450 21.00 12.73 -4.66
N ALA A 451 21.47 12.50 -3.44
CA ALA A 451 20.95 13.22 -2.29
C ALA A 451 21.19 14.74 -2.40
N SER A 452 20.49 15.56 -1.62
CA SER A 452 20.63 17.03 -1.56
C SER A 452 20.05 17.80 -2.75
N SER A 453 18.83 18.31 -2.55
CA SER A 453 18.08 19.25 -3.41
C SER A 453 17.93 18.88 -4.89
N SER A 454 18.33 17.67 -5.28
CA SER A 454 18.05 17.13 -6.61
C SER A 454 16.56 16.83 -6.74
N MET A 455 16.05 16.99 -7.97
CA MET A 455 14.65 16.72 -8.29
C MET A 455 14.54 15.90 -9.57
N PHE A 456 13.79 14.81 -9.49
CA PHE A 456 13.41 14.00 -10.63
C PHE A 456 11.89 13.98 -10.79
N VAL A 457 11.38 14.48 -11.91
CA VAL A 457 9.95 14.46 -12.26
C VAL A 457 9.75 13.59 -13.47
N MET A 458 8.92 12.55 -13.35
CA MET A 458 8.58 11.63 -14.43
C MET A 458 7.07 11.68 -14.69
N SER A 459 6.64 12.31 -15.78
CA SER A 459 5.24 12.38 -16.20
C SER A 459 4.90 11.43 -17.35
N GLY A 460 5.92 10.83 -17.96
CA GLY A 460 5.79 9.84 -19.03
C GLY A 460 7.11 9.12 -19.30
N GLY A 461 7.11 8.27 -20.33
CA GLY A 461 8.28 7.48 -20.72
C GLY A 461 8.49 6.22 -19.89
N THR A 462 9.56 5.49 -20.19
CA THR A 462 9.82 4.15 -19.62
C THR A 462 11.26 4.00 -19.12
N ILE A 463 11.44 3.50 -17.90
CA ILE A 463 12.76 3.07 -17.36
C ILE A 463 12.70 1.55 -17.19
N ASN A 464 13.39 0.80 -18.06
CA ASN A 464 13.25 -0.66 -18.11
C ASN A 464 14.56 -1.36 -18.49
N GLN A 465 14.73 -2.63 -18.16
CA GLN A 465 15.90 -3.46 -18.46
C GLN A 465 17.22 -2.96 -17.87
N ASN A 466 17.18 -2.08 -16.86
CA ASN A 466 18.40 -1.56 -16.23
C ASN A 466 18.83 -2.45 -15.05
N LYS A 467 20.14 -2.61 -14.85
CA LYS A 467 20.70 -3.55 -13.86
C LYS A 467 21.78 -2.92 -12.98
N ALA A 468 21.53 -2.86 -11.68
CA ALA A 468 22.50 -2.47 -10.65
C ALA A 468 23.06 -3.72 -9.95
N ILE A 469 24.26 -4.14 -10.35
CA ILE A 469 24.87 -5.41 -9.94
C ILE A 469 26.15 -5.17 -9.14
N CYS A 470 26.08 -5.36 -7.83
CA CYS A 470 27.29 -5.53 -7.02
C CYS A 470 27.85 -6.95 -7.24
N THR A 471 29.09 -7.07 -7.73
CA THR A 471 29.72 -8.37 -8.04
C THR A 471 30.32 -9.04 -6.80
N ASN A 472 30.45 -8.32 -5.68
CA ASN A 472 30.91 -8.90 -4.43
C ASN A 472 29.76 -9.59 -3.71
N THR A 473 29.65 -10.90 -3.86
CA THR A 473 28.62 -11.74 -3.23
C THR A 473 29.02 -12.24 -1.85
N SER A 474 30.26 -11.97 -1.41
CA SER A 474 30.82 -12.48 -0.16
C SER A 474 30.68 -11.52 1.03
N SER A 475 30.33 -10.27 0.78
CA SER A 475 30.21 -9.22 1.79
C SER A 475 28.77 -8.72 1.88
N SER A 476 28.20 -8.71 3.08
CA SER A 476 26.91 -8.10 3.37
C SER A 476 26.97 -6.57 3.43
N SER A 477 28.15 -5.96 3.25
CA SER A 477 28.38 -4.51 3.32
C SER A 477 28.32 -3.82 1.96
N PHE A 478 28.16 -4.56 0.87
CA PHE A 478 28.06 -3.99 -0.47
C PHE A 478 26.76 -4.38 -1.16
N HIS A 479 26.17 -3.41 -1.84
CA HIS A 479 24.79 -3.48 -2.27
C HIS A 479 24.63 -2.93 -3.70
N GLY A 480 23.62 -3.44 -4.39
CA GLY A 480 23.15 -2.85 -5.63
C GLY A 480 21.79 -2.23 -5.37
N TYR A 481 21.68 -0.91 -5.48
CA TYR A 481 20.48 -0.17 -5.11
C TYR A 481 19.76 0.38 -6.35
N GLY A 482 18.44 0.23 -6.43
CA GLY A 482 17.65 0.97 -7.41
C GLY A 482 17.95 0.59 -8.85
N GLY A 483 17.48 -0.58 -9.29
CA GLY A 483 17.81 -1.09 -10.64
C GLY A 483 17.34 -0.12 -11.72
N GLY A 484 16.09 0.32 -11.61
CA GLY A 484 15.57 1.43 -12.39
C GLY A 484 16.08 2.77 -11.87
N VAL A 485 15.77 3.10 -10.62
CA VAL A 485 16.05 4.40 -10.02
C VAL A 485 16.61 4.27 -8.61
N PHE A 486 17.73 4.95 -8.34
CA PHE A 486 18.14 5.29 -7.00
C PHE A 486 17.71 6.72 -6.69
N ASN A 487 16.99 6.93 -5.59
CA ASN A 487 16.50 8.23 -5.15
C ASN A 487 17.07 8.60 -3.77
N GLY A 488 18.02 9.54 -3.75
CA GLY A 488 18.48 10.23 -2.54
C GLY A 488 17.83 11.60 -2.33
N GLY A 489 17.22 12.19 -3.37
CA GLY A 489 16.56 13.50 -3.34
C GLY A 489 15.03 13.41 -3.39
N LYS A 490 14.41 14.30 -4.18
CA LYS A 490 12.96 14.30 -4.42
C LYS A 490 12.64 13.65 -5.76
N MET A 491 11.68 12.72 -5.76
CA MET A 491 11.18 12.09 -6.97
C MET A 491 9.65 12.16 -7.05
N PHE A 492 9.14 12.55 -8.21
CA PHE A 492 7.70 12.66 -8.50
C PHE A 492 7.36 11.83 -9.73
N MET A 493 6.30 11.02 -9.65
CA MET A 493 5.74 10.29 -10.78
C MET A 493 4.28 10.64 -10.99
N CYS A 494 3.90 10.99 -12.20
CA CYS A 494 2.51 11.25 -12.60
C CYS A 494 2.27 10.87 -14.08
N GLY A 495 1.08 11.14 -14.60
CA GLY A 495 0.78 10.94 -16.01
C GLY A 495 0.90 9.47 -16.44
N SER A 496 1.71 9.19 -17.45
CA SER A 496 1.87 7.84 -18.05
C SER A 496 3.21 7.18 -17.72
N ALA A 497 3.95 7.70 -16.74
CA ALA A 497 5.28 7.23 -16.37
C ALA A 497 5.32 5.73 -15.99
N VAL A 498 6.30 5.00 -16.51
CA VAL A 498 6.48 3.55 -16.26
C VAL A 498 7.90 3.24 -15.80
N ILE A 499 8.02 2.52 -14.68
CA ILE A 499 9.28 1.88 -14.26
C ILE A 499 9.13 0.37 -14.33
N GLY A 500 9.86 -0.24 -15.26
CA GLY A 500 9.83 -1.65 -15.60
C GLY A 500 8.91 -1.95 -16.77
N ASN A 501 8.19 -3.09 -16.75
CA ASN A 501 7.39 -3.56 -17.88
C ASN A 501 5.90 -3.61 -17.55
N LYS A 502 5.14 -2.61 -17.99
CA LYS A 502 3.69 -2.50 -17.76
C LYS A 502 2.86 -3.62 -18.40
N ASP A 503 3.40 -4.28 -19.42
CA ASP A 503 2.68 -5.31 -20.20
C ASP A 503 2.92 -6.72 -19.64
N ALA A 504 3.59 -6.83 -18.48
CA ALA A 504 3.82 -8.10 -17.82
C ALA A 504 2.53 -8.77 -17.34
N THR A 505 2.49 -10.11 -17.43
CA THR A 505 1.34 -10.94 -17.03
C THR A 505 1.65 -11.91 -15.90
N SER A 506 2.89 -11.93 -15.43
CA SER A 506 3.38 -12.77 -14.33
C SER A 506 4.41 -11.99 -13.53
N SER A 507 4.63 -12.38 -12.27
CA SER A 507 5.66 -11.75 -11.43
C SER A 507 7.06 -11.91 -12.05
N ALA A 508 7.93 -10.93 -11.81
CA ALA A 508 9.33 -10.99 -12.19
C ALA A 508 10.09 -12.11 -11.47
N ASP A 509 11.25 -12.48 -12.00
CA ASP A 509 12.21 -13.38 -11.38
C ASP A 509 13.65 -12.91 -11.65
N SER A 510 14.64 -13.65 -11.15
CA SER A 510 16.06 -13.29 -11.27
C SER A 510 16.59 -13.27 -12.71
N GLU A 511 15.93 -13.98 -13.63
CA GLU A 511 16.29 -14.07 -15.04
C GLU A 511 15.43 -13.16 -15.93
N ASN A 512 14.15 -13.00 -15.57
CA ASN A 512 13.12 -12.29 -16.33
C ASN A 512 12.54 -11.16 -15.48
N ASN A 513 13.04 -9.96 -15.73
CA ASN A 513 12.64 -8.76 -15.01
C ASN A 513 12.72 -7.53 -15.91
N GLY A 514 11.96 -6.52 -15.51
CA GLY A 514 12.02 -5.17 -16.01
C GLY A 514 13.32 -4.55 -15.54
N ASN A 515 13.45 -4.15 -14.29
CA ASN A 515 14.75 -3.72 -13.74
C ASN A 515 15.24 -4.69 -12.65
N TYR A 516 16.56 -4.69 -12.41
CA TYR A 516 17.23 -5.57 -11.46
C TYR A 516 18.15 -4.81 -10.51
N ALA A 517 18.05 -5.11 -9.22
CA ALA A 517 19.00 -4.68 -8.20
C ALA A 517 19.05 -5.72 -7.06
N ARG A 518 19.94 -5.52 -6.08
CA ARG A 518 19.84 -6.26 -4.81
C ARG A 518 18.68 -5.73 -3.99
N GLU A 519 18.57 -4.40 -3.88
CA GLU A 519 17.51 -3.71 -3.14
C GLU A 519 16.83 -2.67 -4.01
N GLY A 520 15.50 -2.64 -3.99
CA GLY A 520 14.73 -1.71 -4.84
C GLY A 520 14.91 -2.04 -6.33
N GLY A 521 14.37 -3.17 -6.79
CA GLY A 521 14.49 -3.58 -8.20
C GLY A 521 14.06 -2.45 -9.15
N GLY A 522 12.90 -1.86 -8.86
CA GLY A 522 12.42 -0.63 -9.50
C GLY A 522 13.08 0.62 -8.92
N ILE A 523 12.72 0.98 -7.69
CA ILE A 523 13.16 2.20 -7.00
C ILE A 523 13.76 1.84 -5.64
N TYR A 524 14.91 2.44 -5.32
CA TYR A 524 15.46 2.49 -3.97
C TYR A 524 15.44 3.92 -3.43
N CYS A 525 14.93 4.13 -2.23
CA CYS A 525 14.89 5.44 -1.55
C CYS A 525 15.80 5.44 -0.33
N GLU A 526 16.85 6.26 -0.39
CA GLU A 526 17.90 6.32 0.63
C GLU A 526 17.45 7.10 1.88
N TYR A 527 17.97 6.70 3.04
CA TYR A 527 18.10 7.56 4.21
C TYR A 527 19.58 7.75 4.54
N ASN A 528 20.08 8.98 4.41
CA ASN A 528 21.47 9.26 4.73
C ASN A 528 21.59 9.72 6.18
N SER A 529 22.08 8.81 7.02
CA SER A 529 22.24 9.06 8.47
C SER A 529 23.31 10.10 8.81
N ALA A 530 24.26 10.37 7.92
CA ALA A 530 25.37 11.29 8.19
C ALA A 530 24.92 12.76 8.21
N ASN A 531 23.87 13.10 7.47
CA ASN A 531 23.35 14.46 7.34
C ASN A 531 21.84 14.55 7.65
N SER A 532 21.23 13.50 8.19
CA SER A 532 19.79 13.39 8.47
C SER A 532 18.91 13.69 7.25
N GLN A 533 19.40 13.34 6.07
CA GLN A 533 18.69 13.58 4.82
C GLN A 533 17.73 12.44 4.50
N ILE A 534 16.49 12.83 4.22
CA ILE A 534 15.39 11.93 3.90
C ILE A 534 15.11 12.10 2.41
N SER A 535 15.21 11.00 1.65
CA SER A 535 14.67 10.97 0.30
C SER A 535 13.14 11.00 0.33
N GLU A 536 12.55 11.61 -0.69
CA GLU A 536 11.10 11.74 -0.79
C GLU A 536 10.63 11.19 -2.15
N LEU A 537 9.69 10.24 -2.11
CA LEU A 537 9.06 9.66 -3.29
C LEU A 537 7.56 9.94 -3.29
N TYR A 538 7.08 10.53 -4.38
CA TYR A 538 5.69 10.90 -4.57
C TYR A 538 5.13 10.25 -5.84
N LEU A 539 4.19 9.31 -5.68
CA LEU A 539 3.45 8.69 -6.78
C LEU A 539 2.05 9.27 -6.87
N GLY A 540 1.70 9.79 -8.05
CA GLY A 540 0.45 10.50 -8.26
C GLY A 540 0.49 11.98 -7.84
N TYR A 541 1.66 12.61 -7.95
CA TYR A 541 1.84 14.02 -7.61
C TYR A 541 2.69 14.74 -8.65
N VAL A 542 2.50 16.06 -8.75
CA VAL A 542 3.33 16.96 -9.54
C VAL A 542 3.87 18.07 -8.63
N PRO A 543 5.17 18.39 -8.68
CA PRO A 543 5.74 19.48 -7.91
C PRO A 543 5.50 20.83 -8.58
N ASP A 544 5.58 21.90 -7.79
CA ASP A 544 5.85 23.24 -8.31
C ASP A 544 7.32 23.34 -8.79
N ASP A 545 7.72 24.46 -9.41
CA ASP A 545 9.00 24.57 -10.12
C ASP A 545 10.25 24.27 -9.28
N ASP A 546 10.21 24.59 -7.98
CA ASP A 546 11.30 24.36 -7.03
C ASP A 546 11.08 23.12 -6.13
N GLY A 547 9.98 22.40 -6.32
CA GLY A 547 9.59 21.24 -5.52
C GLY A 547 9.32 21.57 -4.04
N SER A 548 9.12 22.84 -3.68
CA SER A 548 8.78 23.25 -2.30
C SER A 548 7.36 22.87 -1.91
N SER A 549 6.45 22.83 -2.89
CA SER A 549 5.09 22.32 -2.78
C SER A 549 4.76 21.38 -3.94
N TYR A 550 3.67 20.65 -3.78
CA TYR A 550 3.18 19.68 -4.76
C TYR A 550 1.66 19.57 -4.68
N SER A 551 1.06 19.08 -5.76
CA SER A 551 -0.37 18.80 -5.87
C SER A 551 -0.60 17.40 -6.42
N GLU A 552 -1.76 16.82 -6.09
CA GLU A 552 -2.15 15.52 -6.65
C GLU A 552 -2.31 15.60 -8.17
N SER A 553 -1.80 14.59 -8.86
CA SER A 553 -1.88 14.45 -10.32
C SER A 553 -1.91 12.97 -10.68
N LYS A 554 -2.96 12.54 -11.39
CA LYS A 554 -3.19 11.12 -11.67
C LYS A 554 -1.98 10.45 -12.31
N LEU A 555 -1.54 9.34 -11.72
CA LEU A 555 -0.60 8.39 -12.31
C LEU A 555 -1.41 7.23 -12.93
N SER A 556 -1.49 7.22 -14.27
CA SER A 556 -2.06 6.12 -15.07
C SER A 556 -1.05 5.01 -15.36
N GLY A 557 0.24 5.31 -15.24
CA GLY A 557 1.33 4.34 -15.32
C GLY A 557 1.58 3.64 -13.98
N GLY A 558 2.84 3.43 -13.62
CA GLY A 558 3.19 2.69 -12.41
C GLY A 558 4.55 2.01 -12.42
N ILE A 559 4.72 1.07 -11.50
CA ILE A 559 5.97 0.32 -11.28
C ILE A 559 5.67 -1.16 -11.46
N TYR A 560 6.26 -1.76 -12.49
CA TYR A 560 5.86 -3.08 -12.95
C TYR A 560 7.03 -4.02 -13.18
N TYR A 561 6.86 -5.27 -12.80
CA TYR A 561 7.75 -6.36 -13.25
C TYR A 561 9.22 -6.18 -12.87
N ASN A 562 9.55 -5.54 -11.75
CA ASN A 562 10.93 -5.37 -11.31
C ASN A 562 11.34 -6.46 -10.30
N TYR A 563 12.63 -6.78 -10.24
CA TYR A 563 13.16 -7.83 -9.36
C TYR A 563 14.27 -7.34 -8.44
N ALA A 564 14.19 -7.73 -7.16
CA ALA A 564 15.23 -7.52 -6.16
C ALA A 564 15.81 -8.86 -5.69
N ASP A 565 17.13 -9.05 -5.84
CA ASP A 565 17.84 -10.26 -5.40
C ASP A 565 18.73 -10.00 -4.18
N THR A 566 18.15 -10.10 -3.00
CA THR A 566 18.89 -9.85 -1.75
C THR A 566 19.62 -11.08 -1.23
N LEU A 567 20.82 -10.84 -0.69
CA LEU A 567 21.65 -11.89 -0.09
C LEU A 567 20.96 -12.50 1.14
N SER A 568 21.29 -13.75 1.45
CA SER A 568 20.56 -14.48 2.47
C SER A 568 20.66 -13.93 3.89
N SER A 569 21.66 -13.09 4.16
CA SER A 569 21.90 -12.43 5.43
C SER A 569 21.20 -11.08 5.57
N GLN A 570 20.56 -10.58 4.50
CA GLN A 570 19.87 -9.29 4.50
C GLN A 570 18.36 -9.49 4.56
N THR A 571 17.69 -8.59 5.29
CA THR A 571 16.23 -8.55 5.39
C THR A 571 15.59 -7.72 4.30
N ASP A 572 16.41 -6.95 3.58
CA ASP A 572 15.92 -5.89 2.73
C ASP A 572 15.38 -6.49 1.43
N GLY A 573 14.33 -5.88 0.90
CA GLY A 573 13.69 -6.29 -0.34
C GLY A 573 12.91 -5.11 -0.89
N GLY A 574 11.84 -5.30 -1.64
CA GLY A 574 11.18 -4.21 -2.39
C GLY A 574 11.39 -4.37 -3.89
N GLY A 575 10.82 -5.42 -4.47
CA GLY A 575 10.91 -5.66 -5.92
C GLY A 575 10.57 -4.40 -6.71
N ALA A 576 9.48 -3.71 -6.31
CA ALA A 576 9.12 -2.41 -6.85
C ALA A 576 9.83 -1.26 -6.13
N ILE A 577 9.61 -1.12 -4.82
CA ILE A 577 10.11 -0.01 -4.01
C ILE A 577 10.75 -0.56 -2.74
N CYS A 578 12.00 -0.19 -2.48
CA CYS A 578 12.66 -0.32 -1.18
C CYS A 578 12.86 1.08 -0.61
N SER A 579 12.32 1.38 0.57
CA SER A 579 12.44 2.74 1.12
C SER A 579 12.81 2.79 2.59
N MET A 580 13.79 3.65 2.87
CA MET A 580 14.11 4.16 4.20
C MET A 580 13.67 5.63 4.37
N GLY A 581 13.24 6.28 3.28
CA GLY A 581 12.79 7.67 3.22
C GLY A 581 11.27 7.81 3.26
N GLN A 582 10.76 9.00 2.93
CA GLN A 582 9.31 9.26 2.87
C GLN A 582 8.73 8.75 1.54
N VAL A 583 7.57 8.09 1.60
CA VAL A 583 6.85 7.62 0.42
C VAL A 583 5.39 8.03 0.52
N LYS A 584 4.87 8.66 -0.54
CA LYS A 584 3.45 9.00 -0.68
C LYS A 584 2.89 8.47 -1.98
N ILE A 585 1.71 7.84 -1.92
CA ILE A 585 1.04 7.24 -3.07
C ILE A 585 -0.42 7.69 -3.08
N SER A 586 -0.82 8.46 -4.08
CA SER A 586 -2.23 8.85 -4.30
C SER A 586 -2.87 8.12 -5.48
N SER A 587 -2.06 7.61 -6.42
CA SER A 587 -2.52 6.87 -7.60
C SER A 587 -1.37 6.11 -8.27
N GLY A 588 -1.72 5.29 -9.26
CA GLY A 588 -0.78 4.43 -9.99
C GLY A 588 -0.95 2.96 -9.65
N THR A 589 -0.24 2.10 -10.40
CA THR A 589 -0.25 0.66 -10.15
C THR A 589 1.15 0.17 -9.78
N ILE A 590 1.24 -0.67 -8.75
CA ILE A 590 2.44 -1.43 -8.40
C ILE A 590 2.10 -2.90 -8.60
N ALA A 591 2.63 -3.52 -9.66
CA ALA A 591 2.24 -4.88 -9.98
C ALA A 591 3.34 -5.76 -10.58
N PHE A 592 3.22 -7.07 -10.36
CA PHE A 592 4.12 -8.08 -10.90
C PHE A 592 5.58 -7.93 -10.49
N ASN A 593 5.88 -7.13 -9.47
CA ASN A 593 7.23 -7.01 -8.94
C ASN A 593 7.51 -8.19 -8.01
N ALA A 594 8.79 -8.54 -7.87
CA ALA A 594 9.19 -9.68 -7.07
C ALA A 594 10.51 -9.48 -6.32
N THR A 595 10.68 -10.22 -5.23
CA THR A 595 11.89 -10.24 -4.43
C THR A 595 12.15 -11.61 -3.81
N SER A 596 13.43 -11.98 -3.66
CA SER A 596 13.83 -13.19 -2.93
C SER A 596 13.77 -13.03 -1.40
N ARG A 597 13.38 -11.85 -0.89
CA ARG A 597 13.15 -11.57 0.55
C ARG A 597 11.79 -10.94 0.80
N ASN A 598 11.74 -9.71 1.29
CA ASN A 598 10.55 -9.09 1.85
C ASN A 598 10.05 -7.93 0.96
N GLY A 599 8.74 -7.70 0.88
CA GLY A 599 8.18 -6.59 0.11
C GLY A 599 8.26 -6.81 -1.40
N GLY A 600 7.37 -7.61 -1.98
CA GLY A 600 7.33 -7.79 -3.44
C GLY A 600 7.05 -6.46 -4.14
N GLY A 601 6.00 -5.77 -3.70
CA GLY A 601 5.67 -4.41 -4.09
C GLY A 601 6.56 -3.42 -3.33
N VAL A 602 6.24 -3.17 -2.06
CA VAL A 602 6.94 -2.19 -1.22
C VAL A 602 7.54 -2.86 -0.01
N TYR A 603 8.83 -2.63 0.22
CA TYR A 603 9.49 -2.89 1.50
C TYR A 603 9.82 -1.55 2.16
N TYR A 604 9.32 -1.35 3.37
CA TYR A 604 9.45 -0.10 4.09
C TYR A 604 10.14 -0.30 5.43
N LEU A 605 11.35 0.26 5.57
CA LEU A 605 12.11 0.19 6.82
C LEU A 605 11.90 1.39 7.73
N GLY A 606 11.53 2.55 7.16
CA GLY A 606 11.22 3.81 7.83
C GLY A 606 12.22 4.29 8.90
N ASN A 607 12.73 5.52 8.82
CA ASN A 607 13.37 6.14 10.00
C ASN A 607 12.33 6.78 10.95
N THR A 608 12.72 7.28 12.13
CA THR A 608 11.83 7.90 13.14
C THR A 608 11.07 9.13 12.66
N SER A 609 11.36 9.62 11.46
CA SER A 609 10.77 10.84 10.87
C SER A 609 10.19 10.62 9.47
N CYS A 610 10.08 9.36 9.01
CA CYS A 610 9.59 9.02 7.68
C CYS A 610 8.30 8.21 7.79
N ASN A 611 7.34 8.47 6.89
CA ASN A 611 6.08 7.74 6.79
C ASN A 611 5.90 7.16 5.38
N LEU A 612 5.23 6.00 5.31
CA LEU A 612 4.60 5.49 4.09
C LEU A 612 3.12 5.84 4.13
N GLU A 613 2.67 6.68 3.21
CA GLU A 613 1.29 7.16 3.09
C GLU A 613 0.68 6.69 1.77
N ILE A 614 -0.47 6.03 1.85
CA ILE A 614 -1.18 5.47 0.69
C ILE A 614 -2.65 5.89 0.76
N ASP A 615 -3.04 6.78 -0.14
CA ASP A 615 -4.38 7.36 -0.26
C ASP A 615 -5.14 6.88 -1.51
N GLY A 616 -4.45 6.21 -2.44
CA GLY A 616 -5.03 5.65 -3.66
C GLY A 616 -4.05 4.80 -4.48
N GLY A 617 -4.56 4.24 -5.59
CA GLY A 617 -3.79 3.36 -6.48
C GLY A 617 -4.02 1.87 -6.21
N ILE A 618 -3.34 1.01 -6.97
CA ILE A 618 -3.51 -0.45 -6.92
C ILE A 618 -2.17 -1.12 -6.65
N ILE A 619 -2.10 -1.98 -5.63
CA ILE A 619 -0.93 -2.83 -5.38
C ILE A 619 -1.38 -4.28 -5.54
N SER A 620 -0.98 -4.92 -6.65
CA SER A 620 -1.51 -6.24 -7.03
C SER A 620 -0.46 -7.19 -7.61
N SER A 621 -0.66 -8.50 -7.45
CA SER A 621 0.16 -9.52 -8.11
C SER A 621 1.67 -9.42 -7.85
N ASN A 622 2.08 -8.82 -6.73
CA ASN A 622 3.48 -8.75 -6.34
C ASN A 622 3.86 -9.97 -5.48
N LYS A 623 5.12 -10.43 -5.59
CA LYS A 623 5.60 -11.66 -4.95
C LYS A 623 6.80 -11.40 -4.03
N ALA A 624 6.78 -11.99 -2.85
CA ALA A 624 7.92 -12.06 -1.94
C ALA A 624 8.13 -13.50 -1.49
N ASP A 625 9.36 -14.00 -1.51
CA ASP A 625 9.68 -15.34 -0.98
C ASP A 625 9.71 -15.36 0.57
N GLY A 626 9.91 -14.20 1.21
CA GLY A 626 9.85 -14.00 2.66
C GLY A 626 8.45 -13.55 3.12
N CYS A 627 8.26 -12.24 3.24
CA CYS A 627 7.03 -11.65 3.80
C CYS A 627 6.55 -10.44 2.99
N GLY A 628 5.23 -10.19 3.02
CA GLY A 628 4.61 -8.95 2.52
C GLY A 628 4.73 -8.83 1.01
N GLY A 629 3.99 -9.64 0.28
CA GLY A 629 3.99 -9.59 -1.19
C GLY A 629 3.58 -8.21 -1.71
N ALA A 630 2.55 -7.58 -1.11
CA ALA A 630 2.15 -6.22 -1.47
C ALA A 630 3.00 -5.21 -0.72
N LEU A 631 2.94 -5.26 0.61
CA LEU A 631 3.59 -4.33 1.52
C LEU A 631 4.27 -5.11 2.63
N CYS A 632 5.52 -4.80 2.92
CA CYS A 632 6.21 -5.27 4.12
C CYS A 632 6.70 -4.07 4.92
N ILE A 633 6.10 -3.86 6.09
CA ILE A 633 6.48 -2.80 7.02
C ILE A 633 7.39 -3.43 8.08
N ALA A 634 8.69 -3.16 7.99
CA ALA A 634 9.68 -3.81 8.86
C ALA A 634 9.50 -3.38 10.31
N GLY A 635 9.67 -4.32 11.25
CA GLY A 635 9.75 -4.00 12.68
C GLY A 635 11.05 -3.28 13.01
N LYS A 636 11.02 -2.37 13.97
CA LYS A 636 12.24 -1.69 14.45
C LYS A 636 12.87 -2.45 15.61
N SER A 637 14.18 -2.36 15.75
CA SER A 637 14.88 -2.76 16.99
C SER A 637 14.95 -1.62 18.01
N SER A 638 14.70 -0.37 17.59
CA SER A 638 14.76 0.85 18.39
C SER A 638 14.05 2.02 17.70
N GLY A 639 13.56 3.02 18.45
CA GLY A 639 13.02 4.26 17.86
C GLY A 639 11.50 4.26 17.59
N GLY A 640 10.73 3.43 18.29
CA GLY A 640 9.28 3.30 18.10
C GLY A 640 8.91 2.46 16.87
N PRO A 641 7.61 2.21 16.63
CA PRO A 641 7.17 1.39 15.51
C PRO A 641 7.21 2.13 14.17
N ASN A 642 7.32 1.39 13.06
CA ASN A 642 7.01 1.96 11.75
C ASN A 642 5.50 2.05 11.55
N ALA A 643 5.08 3.09 10.83
CA ALA A 643 3.67 3.38 10.59
C ALA A 643 3.38 3.36 9.09
N LEU A 644 2.34 2.60 8.73
CA LEU A 644 1.71 2.64 7.42
C LEU A 644 0.44 3.49 7.54
N TYR A 645 0.38 4.61 6.83
CA TYR A 645 -0.78 5.49 6.81
C TYR A 645 -1.65 5.16 5.60
N LEU A 646 -2.91 4.84 5.84
CA LEU A 646 -3.88 4.40 4.83
C LEU A 646 -5.11 5.30 4.84
N GLY A 647 -5.62 5.62 3.65
CA GLY A 647 -6.86 6.36 3.48
C GLY A 647 -7.41 6.24 2.06
N GLY A 648 -8.62 6.76 1.83
CA GLY A 648 -9.13 6.95 0.47
C GLY A 648 -9.47 5.65 -0.26
N SER A 649 -9.02 5.54 -1.52
CA SER A 649 -9.53 4.55 -2.50
C SER A 649 -8.46 3.60 -3.04
N PHE A 650 -7.46 3.26 -2.24
CA PHE A 650 -6.44 2.32 -2.66
C PHE A 650 -6.95 0.87 -2.64
N GLU A 651 -6.35 0.01 -3.44
CA GLU A 651 -6.72 -1.40 -3.57
C GLU A 651 -5.51 -2.33 -3.36
N ILE A 652 -5.69 -3.37 -2.55
CA ILE A 652 -4.75 -4.49 -2.42
C ILE A 652 -5.55 -5.78 -2.60
N PRO A 653 -5.74 -6.25 -3.85
CA PRO A 653 -6.52 -7.45 -4.11
C PRO A 653 -5.93 -8.65 -3.35
N GLU A 654 -6.80 -9.39 -2.68
CA GLU A 654 -6.40 -10.59 -1.91
C GLU A 654 -5.82 -11.68 -2.82
N ALA A 655 -4.81 -12.39 -2.33
CA ALA A 655 -4.26 -13.58 -2.95
C ALA A 655 -3.74 -14.58 -1.90
N ASP A 656 -3.72 -15.86 -2.25
CA ASP A 656 -3.67 -16.97 -1.30
C ASP A 656 -2.24 -17.38 -0.84
N ASP A 657 -1.17 -16.90 -1.51
CA ASP A 657 0.18 -17.51 -1.44
C ASP A 657 1.35 -16.56 -1.06
N LEU A 658 1.24 -15.76 0.01
CA LEU A 658 2.19 -14.64 0.35
C LEU A 658 2.38 -13.61 -0.79
N SER A 659 1.68 -13.83 -1.88
CA SER A 659 1.49 -12.91 -2.98
C SER A 659 0.49 -11.89 -2.48
N ASN A 660 0.92 -10.64 -2.42
CA ASN A 660 0.05 -9.50 -2.20
C ASN A 660 -0.60 -9.28 -0.81
N ASP A 661 0.05 -9.64 0.30
CA ASP A 661 -0.38 -9.29 1.67
C ASP A 661 0.34 -8.07 2.27
N ILE A 662 -0.23 -7.54 3.36
CA ILE A 662 0.39 -6.50 4.21
C ILE A 662 1.07 -7.19 5.40
N TYR A 663 2.40 -7.26 5.40
CA TYR A 663 3.16 -7.76 6.53
C TYR A 663 3.49 -6.63 7.52
N LEU A 664 3.22 -6.87 8.81
CA LEU A 664 3.54 -5.96 9.90
C LEU A 664 4.61 -6.58 10.82
N GLY A 665 5.83 -6.06 10.72
CA GLY A 665 6.99 -6.56 11.46
C GLY A 665 7.10 -6.04 12.90
N GLY A 666 7.78 -6.81 13.75
CA GLY A 666 8.12 -6.53 15.15
C GLY A 666 7.41 -7.46 16.14
N THR A 667 8.17 -7.96 17.12
CA THR A 667 7.71 -8.98 18.08
C THR A 667 7.29 -8.44 19.44
N THR A 668 7.65 -7.20 19.77
CA THR A 668 7.37 -6.58 21.07
C THR A 668 6.52 -5.32 20.89
N ASP A 669 5.68 -5.02 21.89
CA ASP A 669 4.65 -3.98 21.78
C ASP A 669 5.20 -2.56 21.57
N SER A 670 6.47 -2.34 21.94
CA SER A 670 7.16 -1.05 21.75
C SER A 670 7.64 -0.81 20.31
N TYR A 671 7.75 -1.85 19.48
CA TYR A 671 8.42 -1.75 18.18
C TYR A 671 7.71 -2.45 17.01
N TYR A 672 6.50 -2.99 17.23
CA TYR A 672 5.72 -3.60 16.16
C TYR A 672 5.02 -2.55 15.30
N SER A 673 5.06 -2.77 14.00
CA SER A 673 4.51 -1.87 13.00
C SER A 673 2.98 -1.87 13.03
N ARG A 674 2.38 -0.72 12.72
CA ARG A 674 0.93 -0.51 12.79
C ARG A 674 0.40 0.19 11.55
N ILE A 675 -0.90 0.01 11.34
CA ILE A 675 -1.68 0.71 10.33
C ILE A 675 -2.35 1.91 11.01
N TYR A 676 -2.22 3.10 10.41
CA TYR A 676 -2.90 4.32 10.82
C TYR A 676 -3.87 4.76 9.74
N LEU A 677 -5.15 4.87 10.08
CA LEU A 677 -6.16 5.36 9.16
C LEU A 677 -6.18 6.88 9.19
N THR A 678 -5.88 7.53 8.06
CA THR A 678 -5.93 8.99 7.89
C THR A 678 -7.31 9.47 7.42
N LYS A 679 -8.01 8.62 6.68
CA LYS A 679 -9.35 8.85 6.11
C LYS A 679 -10.11 7.53 6.11
N SER A 680 -11.44 7.60 5.96
CA SER A 680 -12.22 6.38 5.72
C SER A 680 -11.73 5.65 4.48
N LEU A 681 -11.80 4.32 4.52
CA LEU A 681 -11.46 3.46 3.39
C LEU A 681 -12.71 3.31 2.50
N ASP A 682 -12.48 2.99 1.23
CA ASP A 682 -13.57 2.60 0.34
C ASP A 682 -14.29 1.36 0.91
N GLY A 683 -15.63 1.31 0.81
CA GLY A 683 -16.42 0.19 1.29
C GLY A 683 -16.15 -1.14 0.56
N SER A 684 -15.45 -1.11 -0.60
CA SER A 684 -14.94 -2.32 -1.26
C SER A 684 -13.52 -2.69 -0.85
N PHE A 685 -12.83 -1.88 -0.05
CA PHE A 685 -11.46 -2.17 0.38
C PHE A 685 -11.42 -3.45 1.22
N SER A 686 -10.47 -4.33 0.90
CA SER A 686 -10.17 -5.52 1.68
C SER A 686 -8.70 -5.86 1.52
N ALA A 687 -8.03 -6.21 2.61
CA ALA A 687 -6.64 -6.63 2.59
C ALA A 687 -6.36 -7.74 3.61
N LEU A 688 -5.48 -8.67 3.23
CA LEU A 688 -4.92 -9.67 4.13
C LEU A 688 -3.71 -9.10 4.86
N VAL A 689 -3.76 -9.10 6.19
CA VAL A 689 -2.71 -8.63 7.09
C VAL A 689 -2.02 -9.82 7.74
N THR A 690 -0.69 -9.84 7.69
CA THR A 690 0.17 -10.85 8.30
C THR A 690 1.00 -10.19 9.40
N PRO A 691 0.60 -10.28 10.68
CA PRO A 691 1.45 -9.85 11.78
C PRO A 691 2.62 -10.81 11.97
N GLU A 692 3.80 -10.30 12.32
CA GLU A 692 4.97 -11.12 12.68
C GLU A 692 4.71 -12.02 13.90
N SER A 693 3.87 -11.55 14.82
CA SER A 693 3.53 -12.26 16.04
C SER A 693 2.05 -12.08 16.39
N TYR A 694 1.39 -13.20 16.68
CA TYR A 694 -0.01 -13.29 17.06
C TYR A 694 -0.16 -13.19 18.58
N THR A 695 -0.19 -11.96 19.08
CA THR A 695 -0.36 -11.68 20.52
C THR A 695 -1.75 -11.08 20.76
N GLU A 696 -2.53 -11.71 21.63
CA GLU A 696 -3.88 -11.26 21.98
C GLU A 696 -3.87 -9.85 22.58
N ASN A 697 -4.88 -9.05 22.25
CA ASN A 697 -5.02 -7.62 22.57
C ASN A 697 -4.00 -6.68 21.90
N ARG A 698 -3.21 -7.15 20.93
CA ARG A 698 -2.28 -6.29 20.18
C ARG A 698 -3.04 -5.39 19.19
N GLN A 699 -2.83 -4.08 19.29
CA GLN A 699 -3.48 -3.06 18.47
C GLN A 699 -2.88 -2.96 17.05
N LEU A 700 -3.51 -3.53 16.02
CA LEU A 700 -2.93 -3.53 14.67
C LEU A 700 -3.29 -2.29 13.84
N VAL A 701 -4.51 -1.77 14.01
CA VAL A 701 -5.01 -0.60 13.28
C VAL A 701 -5.35 0.50 14.28
N MET A 702 -5.04 1.75 13.94
CA MET A 702 -5.31 2.92 14.78
C MET A 702 -5.84 4.07 13.93
N LEU A 703 -6.49 5.04 14.55
CA LEU A 703 -6.79 6.31 13.90
C LEU A 703 -5.57 7.24 14.05
N SER A 704 -5.21 7.98 13.00
CA SER A 704 -4.29 9.12 13.16
C SER A 704 -4.97 10.27 13.90
N ASP A 705 -4.20 11.18 14.50
CA ASP A 705 -4.73 12.31 15.29
C ASP A 705 -5.72 13.18 14.50
N ASP A 706 -5.49 13.36 13.20
CA ASP A 706 -6.34 14.16 12.31
C ASP A 706 -7.31 13.31 11.46
N SER A 707 -7.55 12.05 11.85
CA SER A 707 -8.36 11.12 11.06
C SER A 707 -9.84 11.50 11.04
N SER A 708 -10.48 11.28 9.89
CA SER A 708 -11.95 11.32 9.76
C SER A 708 -12.60 9.93 9.80
N ALA A 709 -11.83 8.85 9.91
CA ALA A 709 -12.32 7.47 9.91
C ALA A 709 -12.90 7.04 11.26
N THR A 710 -13.61 5.90 11.26
CA THR A 710 -14.09 5.22 12.47
C THR A 710 -13.61 3.77 12.46
N LEU A 711 -13.19 3.19 13.60
CA LEU A 711 -12.58 1.86 13.57
C LEU A 711 -13.57 0.74 13.20
N GLU A 712 -14.77 0.71 13.81
CA GLU A 712 -15.75 -0.38 13.67
C GLU A 712 -16.02 -0.87 12.23
N PRO A 713 -16.36 -0.02 11.25
CA PRO A 713 -16.54 -0.50 9.87
C PRO A 713 -15.21 -0.88 9.21
N GLU A 714 -14.12 -0.17 9.53
CA GLU A 714 -12.83 -0.31 8.88
C GLU A 714 -12.07 -1.57 9.31
N THR A 715 -12.29 -2.04 10.55
CA THR A 715 -11.68 -3.30 11.01
C THR A 715 -12.14 -4.49 10.18
N SER A 716 -13.37 -4.46 9.66
CA SER A 716 -13.92 -5.51 8.82
C SER A 716 -13.23 -5.63 7.45
N CYS A 717 -12.55 -4.58 7.00
CA CYS A 717 -11.77 -4.58 5.78
C CYS A 717 -10.43 -5.33 5.92
N PHE A 718 -9.92 -5.50 7.14
CA PHE A 718 -8.64 -6.17 7.40
C PHE A 718 -8.87 -7.62 7.83
N LYS A 719 -8.55 -8.56 6.93
CA LYS A 719 -8.51 -9.98 7.28
C LYS A 719 -7.15 -10.31 7.85
N ILE A 720 -7.09 -11.17 8.85
CA ILE A 720 -5.84 -11.62 9.44
C ILE A 720 -5.44 -12.96 8.83
N ARG A 721 -4.18 -13.11 8.44
CA ARG A 721 -3.63 -14.42 8.02
C ARG A 721 -3.68 -15.38 9.20
N GLN A 722 -4.06 -16.63 8.96
CA GLN A 722 -4.16 -17.62 10.04
C GLN A 722 -2.86 -18.43 10.16
N PRO A 723 -2.33 -18.65 11.37
CA PRO A 723 -1.24 -19.61 11.57
C PRO A 723 -1.76 -21.05 11.36
N SER A 724 -0.88 -21.96 10.96
CA SER A 724 -1.24 -23.37 10.76
C SER A 724 -1.43 -24.12 12.08
N GLY A 725 -2.39 -25.05 12.13
CA GLY A 725 -2.53 -26.01 13.24
C GLY A 725 -3.32 -25.50 14.45
N ILE A 726 -4.14 -24.45 14.28
CA ILE A 726 -5.09 -23.96 15.30
C ILE A 726 -6.54 -24.26 14.88
N ASN A 727 -7.43 -24.45 15.86
CA ASN A 727 -8.87 -24.70 15.65
C ASN A 727 -9.75 -23.48 15.97
N TYR A 728 -9.15 -22.29 15.91
CA TYR A 728 -9.79 -20.99 16.02
C TYR A 728 -9.19 -20.06 14.96
N VAL A 729 -9.75 -18.87 14.83
CA VAL A 729 -9.20 -17.83 13.94
C VAL A 729 -8.75 -16.61 14.74
N TRP A 730 -7.76 -15.92 14.23
CA TRP A 730 -7.40 -14.58 14.63
C TRP A 730 -8.18 -13.56 13.82
N THR A 731 -8.73 -12.56 14.49
CA THR A 731 -9.46 -11.44 13.86
C THR A 731 -9.20 -10.14 14.62
N LEU A 732 -9.78 -9.05 14.15
CA LEU A 732 -9.78 -7.77 14.84
C LEU A 732 -11.09 -7.58 15.59
N ASP A 733 -10.99 -7.12 16.83
CA ASP A 733 -12.15 -6.64 17.56
C ASP A 733 -12.58 -5.24 17.07
N SER A 734 -13.62 -4.74 17.72
CA SER A 734 -14.26 -3.44 17.52
C SER A 734 -13.29 -2.26 17.77
N GLU A 735 -12.26 -2.49 18.59
CA GLU A 735 -11.18 -1.54 18.86
C GLU A 735 -9.97 -1.77 17.97
N ALA A 736 -10.02 -2.68 16.98
CA ALA A 736 -8.93 -3.07 16.10
C ALA A 736 -7.72 -3.75 16.76
N LYS A 737 -7.97 -4.46 17.86
CA LYS A 737 -7.00 -5.33 18.52
C LYS A 737 -7.16 -6.76 18.05
N LEU A 738 -6.04 -7.46 18.02
CA LEU A 738 -5.97 -8.85 17.66
C LEU A 738 -6.62 -9.71 18.75
N VAL A 739 -7.67 -10.46 18.39
CA VAL A 739 -8.41 -11.35 19.29
C VAL A 739 -8.58 -12.73 18.66
N LYS A 740 -8.68 -13.77 19.49
CA LYS A 740 -9.09 -15.09 19.04
C LYS A 740 -10.61 -15.13 18.89
N ALA A 741 -11.09 -15.78 17.85
CA ALA A 741 -12.51 -15.99 17.59
C ALA A 741 -12.78 -17.42 17.12
N THR A 742 -13.95 -17.95 17.46
CA THR A 742 -14.38 -19.29 17.03
C THR A 742 -15.89 -19.36 16.89
N GLY A 743 -16.36 -20.19 15.96
CA GLY A 743 -17.78 -20.43 15.77
C GLY A 743 -18.33 -21.41 16.81
N TYR A 744 -19.61 -21.26 17.17
CA TYR A 744 -20.36 -22.21 17.99
C TYR A 744 -21.84 -22.23 17.60
N MET A 745 -22.54 -23.33 17.89
CA MET A 745 -23.96 -23.46 17.61
C MET A 745 -24.79 -23.19 18.86
N GLU A 746 -25.64 -22.16 18.82
CA GLU A 746 -26.58 -21.83 19.88
C GLU A 746 -27.98 -22.36 19.52
N GLY A 747 -28.56 -23.17 20.41
CA GLY A 747 -29.94 -23.65 20.29
C GLY A 747 -30.92 -22.70 20.97
N THR A 748 -32.01 -22.35 20.29
CA THR A 748 -33.13 -21.56 20.85
C THR A 748 -34.44 -22.26 20.57
N PHE A 749 -35.31 -22.37 21.58
CA PHE A 749 -36.65 -22.94 21.43
C PHE A 749 -37.67 -21.85 21.12
N ASP A 750 -38.44 -22.00 20.04
CA ASP A 750 -39.44 -21.02 19.59
C ASP A 750 -40.87 -21.30 20.10
N GLY A 751 -41.06 -22.38 20.85
CA GLY A 751 -42.36 -22.90 21.27
C GLY A 751 -42.75 -24.21 20.58
N ASN A 752 -42.12 -24.56 19.46
CA ASN A 752 -42.37 -25.80 18.72
C ASN A 752 -41.10 -26.64 18.50
N TYR A 753 -40.01 -26.03 18.01
CA TYR A 753 -38.76 -26.73 17.68
C TYR A 753 -37.55 -25.94 18.16
N VAL A 754 -36.39 -26.60 18.25
CA VAL A 754 -35.11 -25.92 18.48
C VAL A 754 -34.50 -25.48 17.15
N SER A 755 -34.25 -24.18 17.00
CA SER A 755 -33.41 -23.66 15.92
C SER A 755 -31.96 -23.56 16.39
N ARG A 756 -31.01 -24.14 15.65
CA ARG A 756 -29.56 -23.97 15.89
C ARG A 756 -29.00 -22.87 15.00
N THR A 757 -28.43 -21.84 15.62
CA THR A 757 -27.85 -20.69 14.91
C THR A 757 -26.34 -20.66 15.11
N LEU A 758 -25.58 -20.45 14.03
CA LEU A 758 -24.13 -20.22 14.12
C LEU A 758 -23.87 -18.83 14.73
N LYS A 759 -23.08 -18.81 15.79
CA LYS A 759 -22.62 -17.62 16.50
C LYS A 759 -21.10 -17.61 16.56
N SER A 760 -20.51 -16.48 16.93
CA SER A 760 -19.07 -16.33 17.12
C SER A 760 -18.79 -15.88 18.55
N ALA A 761 -17.80 -16.52 19.19
CA ALA A 761 -17.26 -16.11 20.48
C ALA A 761 -15.85 -15.61 20.29
N SER A 762 -15.48 -14.56 21.03
CA SER A 762 -14.12 -14.02 21.08
C SER A 762 -13.68 -13.77 22.52
N GLY A 763 -12.37 -13.66 22.74
CA GLY A 763 -11.81 -13.41 24.09
C GLY A 763 -11.99 -14.59 25.04
N PHE A 764 -11.99 -15.82 24.51
CA PHE A 764 -12.06 -17.04 25.30
C PHE A 764 -10.68 -17.48 25.81
N THR A 765 -10.68 -18.19 26.95
CA THR A 765 -9.50 -18.88 27.48
C THR A 765 -9.39 -20.26 26.84
N VAL A 766 -8.28 -20.54 26.17
CA VAL A 766 -8.01 -21.91 25.68
C VAL A 766 -7.63 -22.77 26.87
N ILE A 767 -8.29 -23.91 27.03
CA ILE A 767 -8.10 -24.81 28.17
C ILE A 767 -6.73 -25.47 28.11
N THR A 768 -6.03 -25.47 29.25
CA THR A 768 -4.80 -26.23 29.48
C THR A 768 -5.03 -27.29 30.56
N SER A 769 -4.16 -28.31 30.63
CA SER A 769 -4.30 -29.45 31.55
C SER A 769 -4.28 -29.08 33.05
N ASP A 770 -3.79 -27.89 33.38
CA ASP A 770 -3.68 -27.35 34.73
C ASP A 770 -4.75 -26.29 35.08
N LEU A 771 -5.61 -25.91 34.13
CA LEU A 771 -6.63 -24.89 34.33
C LEU A 771 -7.87 -25.44 35.04
N THR A 772 -7.84 -25.45 36.37
CA THR A 772 -8.90 -26.04 37.21
C THR A 772 -9.93 -25.03 37.74
N GLY A 773 -9.66 -23.72 37.71
CA GLY A 773 -10.61 -22.69 38.16
C GLY A 773 -11.18 -21.92 36.99
N TRP A 774 -12.49 -22.02 36.77
CA TRP A 774 -13.21 -21.34 35.69
C TRP A 774 -14.17 -20.30 36.26
N ASP A 775 -13.95 -19.03 35.94
CA ASP A 775 -14.81 -17.90 36.32
C ASP A 775 -15.66 -17.40 35.13
N ASN A 776 -16.41 -16.30 35.33
CA ASN A 776 -17.27 -15.72 34.30
C ASN A 776 -16.53 -15.54 32.95
N GLY A 777 -16.99 -16.20 31.88
CA GLY A 777 -16.37 -16.05 30.57
C GLY A 777 -16.57 -17.23 29.63
N TRP A 778 -15.74 -17.25 28.57
CA TRP A 778 -15.72 -18.29 27.55
C TRP A 778 -14.45 -19.13 27.64
N TYR A 779 -14.59 -20.44 27.47
CA TYR A 779 -13.52 -21.43 27.51
C TYR A 779 -13.56 -22.28 26.24
N LEU A 780 -12.40 -22.55 25.64
CA LEU A 780 -12.29 -23.31 24.40
C LEU A 780 -11.49 -24.59 24.60
N VAL A 781 -12.05 -25.72 24.16
CA VAL A 781 -11.34 -26.99 23.99
C VAL A 781 -10.98 -27.12 22.52
N ASP A 782 -9.72 -26.83 22.18
CA ASP A 782 -9.24 -26.80 20.80
C ASP A 782 -8.47 -28.08 20.39
N SER A 783 -8.23 -28.98 21.33
CA SER A 783 -7.48 -30.21 21.14
C SER A 783 -7.87 -31.24 22.20
N ASP A 784 -7.42 -32.49 22.04
CA ASP A 784 -7.60 -33.51 23.07
C ASP A 784 -6.77 -33.14 24.30
N ILE A 785 -7.44 -32.94 25.44
CA ILE A 785 -6.83 -32.48 26.68
C ILE A 785 -7.42 -33.21 27.89
N GLU A 786 -6.57 -33.52 28.86
CA GLU A 786 -6.98 -34.07 30.16
C GLU A 786 -6.65 -33.08 31.27
N ILE A 787 -7.63 -32.79 32.13
CA ILE A 787 -7.43 -32.13 33.42
C ILE A 787 -7.61 -33.21 34.48
N SER A 788 -6.50 -33.58 35.13
CA SER A 788 -6.48 -34.67 36.12
C SER A 788 -7.08 -34.26 37.47
N GLU A 789 -7.19 -32.96 37.72
CA GLU A 789 -7.74 -32.39 38.95
C GLU A 789 -9.19 -31.92 38.77
N ARG A 790 -9.89 -31.71 39.89
CA ARG A 790 -11.29 -31.27 39.89
C ARG A 790 -11.39 -29.85 39.33
N ILE A 791 -12.23 -29.66 38.32
CA ILE A 791 -12.52 -28.33 37.75
C ILE A 791 -13.59 -27.65 38.62
N THR A 792 -13.49 -26.34 38.85
CA THR A 792 -14.45 -25.56 39.65
C THR A 792 -14.99 -24.39 38.84
N VAL A 793 -16.31 -24.33 38.66
CA VAL A 793 -17.03 -23.25 37.98
C VAL A 793 -17.56 -22.22 38.99
N SER A 794 -17.25 -20.95 38.77
CA SER A 794 -17.73 -19.80 39.53
C SER A 794 -18.37 -18.77 38.60
N GLY A 795 -19.59 -18.33 38.90
CA GLY A 795 -20.37 -17.44 38.03
C GLY A 795 -20.95 -18.17 36.80
N SER A 796 -20.95 -17.49 35.65
CA SER A 796 -21.50 -17.99 34.37
C SER A 796 -20.37 -18.34 33.38
N VAL A 797 -20.13 -19.65 33.21
CA VAL A 797 -19.10 -20.20 32.32
C VAL A 797 -19.73 -20.73 31.04
N ASN A 798 -19.10 -20.44 29.90
CA ASN A 798 -19.47 -20.94 28.58
C ASN A 798 -18.30 -21.75 27.99
N LEU A 799 -18.49 -23.05 27.78
CA LEU A 799 -17.52 -23.95 27.19
C LEU A 799 -17.86 -24.24 25.73
N ILE A 800 -16.90 -24.06 24.82
CA ILE A 800 -17.00 -24.47 23.42
C ILE A 800 -16.12 -25.70 23.21
N LEU A 801 -16.72 -26.77 22.70
CA LEU A 801 -16.04 -27.99 22.27
C LEU A 801 -15.80 -27.90 20.76
N CYS A 802 -14.54 -27.70 20.33
CA CYS A 802 -14.22 -27.72 18.90
C CYS A 802 -14.50 -29.10 18.30
N ASP A 803 -14.87 -29.10 17.02
CA ASP A 803 -15.09 -30.35 16.29
C ASP A 803 -13.81 -31.21 16.30
N GLY A 804 -13.96 -32.48 16.67
CA GLY A 804 -12.88 -33.44 16.83
C GLY A 804 -12.06 -33.36 18.13
N ALA A 805 -12.27 -32.36 18.99
CA ALA A 805 -11.52 -32.21 20.24
C ALA A 805 -12.23 -32.87 21.44
N THR A 806 -11.47 -33.42 22.39
CA THR A 806 -11.98 -34.08 23.61
C THR A 806 -11.41 -33.44 24.87
N LEU A 807 -12.27 -32.94 25.75
CA LEU A 807 -11.90 -32.61 27.13
C LEU A 807 -12.21 -33.80 28.04
N THR A 808 -11.19 -34.32 28.72
CA THR A 808 -11.33 -35.31 29.80
C THR A 808 -11.13 -34.63 31.15
N ALA A 809 -12.21 -34.48 31.92
CA ALA A 809 -12.19 -33.98 33.29
C ALA A 809 -12.19 -35.17 34.26
N SER A 810 -11.00 -35.66 34.63
CA SER A 810 -10.84 -36.97 35.29
C SER A 810 -11.37 -37.03 36.72
N LYS A 811 -11.55 -35.88 37.39
CA LYS A 811 -12.25 -35.76 38.67
C LYS A 811 -13.57 -34.97 38.57
N GLY A 812 -13.99 -34.64 37.36
CA GLY A 812 -15.26 -33.98 37.07
C GLY A 812 -15.22 -32.46 37.23
N ILE A 813 -16.39 -31.85 37.16
CA ILE A 813 -16.60 -30.40 37.13
C ILE A 813 -17.55 -30.02 38.26
N THR A 814 -17.07 -29.24 39.22
CA THR A 814 -17.91 -28.63 40.25
C THR A 814 -18.67 -27.45 39.68
N VAL A 815 -20.00 -27.49 39.77
CA VAL A 815 -20.90 -26.39 39.46
C VAL A 815 -21.79 -26.20 40.68
N SER A 816 -21.34 -25.43 41.67
CA SER A 816 -22.09 -25.21 42.91
C SER A 816 -23.34 -24.35 42.70
N SER A 817 -24.25 -24.35 43.68
CA SER A 817 -25.48 -23.55 43.64
C SER A 817 -25.21 -22.08 43.32
N GLY A 818 -26.04 -21.48 42.45
CA GLY A 818 -25.90 -20.10 41.99
C GLY A 818 -24.97 -19.90 40.78
N ASN A 819 -24.19 -20.90 40.39
CA ASN A 819 -23.34 -20.85 39.19
C ASN A 819 -24.05 -21.43 37.96
N THR A 820 -23.56 -21.10 36.76
CA THR A 820 -24.06 -21.62 35.49
C THR A 820 -22.91 -22.17 34.65
N PHE A 821 -23.09 -23.37 34.10
CA PHE A 821 -22.14 -24.01 33.19
C PHE A 821 -22.85 -24.37 31.88
N THR A 822 -22.49 -23.69 30.81
CA THR A 822 -23.09 -23.88 29.48
C THR A 822 -22.09 -24.53 28.54
N VAL A 823 -22.51 -25.58 27.81
CA VAL A 823 -21.68 -26.30 26.83
C VAL A 823 -22.24 -26.10 25.42
N TYR A 824 -21.36 -25.74 24.50
CA TYR A 824 -21.65 -25.57 23.08
C TYR A 824 -20.79 -26.51 22.24
N GLY A 825 -21.38 -27.08 21.19
CA GLY A 825 -20.67 -27.74 20.10
C GLY A 825 -20.54 -26.83 18.88
N GLN A 826 -19.62 -27.17 17.99
CA GLN A 826 -19.51 -26.56 16.66
C GLN A 826 -20.49 -27.20 15.67
N SER A 827 -20.41 -26.82 14.40
CA SER A 827 -21.40 -27.23 13.40
C SER A 827 -21.42 -28.72 13.11
N GLU A 828 -20.28 -29.44 13.21
CA GLU A 828 -20.28 -30.90 13.09
C GLU A 828 -20.69 -31.61 14.39
N ASP A 829 -20.77 -30.85 15.48
CA ASP A 829 -21.23 -31.28 16.81
C ASP A 829 -20.42 -32.46 17.38
N SER A 830 -19.17 -32.60 16.96
CA SER A 830 -18.34 -33.79 17.20
C SER A 830 -17.41 -33.67 18.41
N GLY A 831 -17.24 -32.45 18.95
CA GLY A 831 -16.48 -32.17 20.14
C GLY A 831 -17.03 -32.90 21.38
N LYS A 832 -16.13 -33.30 22.29
CA LYS A 832 -16.44 -34.21 23.41
C LYS A 832 -16.07 -33.65 24.77
N LEU A 833 -16.94 -33.89 25.75
CA LEU A 833 -16.65 -33.73 27.17
C LEU A 833 -16.83 -35.07 27.87
N ILE A 834 -15.76 -35.61 28.45
CA ILE A 834 -15.78 -36.81 29.29
C ILE A 834 -15.49 -36.36 30.71
N ALA A 835 -16.52 -36.32 31.55
CA ALA A 835 -16.40 -35.96 32.95
C ALA A 835 -16.57 -37.20 33.82
N SER A 836 -15.60 -37.45 34.70
CA SER A 836 -15.63 -38.57 35.64
C SER A 836 -15.71 -38.05 37.06
N GLY A 837 -16.75 -38.40 37.80
CA GLY A 837 -16.81 -38.10 39.22
C GLY A 837 -15.71 -38.85 39.97
N PHE A 838 -15.40 -38.41 41.18
CA PHE A 838 -14.40 -39.08 42.03
C PHE A 838 -15.05 -39.58 43.31
N SER A 839 -14.44 -40.60 43.92
CA SER A 839 -14.70 -41.04 45.28
C SER A 839 -13.34 -41.38 45.88
N ASP A 840 -12.96 -40.66 46.94
CA ASP A 840 -11.69 -40.82 47.65
C ASP A 840 -11.97 -40.97 49.15
N TYR A 841 -11.11 -41.71 49.84
CA TYR A 841 -11.25 -41.99 51.27
C TYR A 841 -9.99 -41.49 51.98
N ASP A 842 -10.14 -40.45 52.81
CA ASP A 842 -9.04 -39.91 53.59
C ASP A 842 -9.14 -40.32 55.08
N GLU A 843 -8.25 -39.80 55.95
CA GLU A 843 -8.26 -40.08 57.40
C GLU A 843 -9.56 -39.62 58.08
N TYR A 844 -10.37 -38.80 57.40
CA TYR A 844 -11.50 -38.08 57.95
C TYR A 844 -12.86 -38.47 57.35
N GLY A 845 -12.92 -39.18 56.22
CA GLY A 845 -14.17 -39.73 55.66
C GLY A 845 -14.15 -39.94 54.15
N GLU A 846 -15.33 -40.16 53.56
CA GLU A 846 -15.54 -40.23 52.11
C GLU A 846 -15.65 -38.81 51.52
N ASN A 847 -14.88 -38.54 50.48
CA ASN A 847 -15.02 -37.36 49.62
C ASN A 847 -15.46 -37.82 48.24
N SER A 848 -16.59 -37.34 47.75
CA SER A 848 -17.10 -37.73 46.44
C SER A 848 -17.70 -36.54 45.68
N GLY A 849 -17.73 -36.63 44.36
CA GLY A 849 -18.31 -35.58 43.54
C GLY A 849 -18.98 -36.10 42.29
N ALA A 850 -20.05 -35.44 41.88
CA ALA A 850 -20.71 -35.65 40.60
C ALA A 850 -19.70 -35.48 39.45
N ALA A 851 -19.95 -36.15 38.33
CA ALA A 851 -19.13 -35.91 37.13
C ALA A 851 -19.29 -34.46 36.66
N ILE A 852 -20.52 -33.93 36.65
CA ILE A 852 -20.79 -32.49 36.45
C ILE A 852 -21.83 -32.04 37.49
N GLY A 853 -21.44 -31.21 38.46
CA GLY A 853 -22.35 -30.65 39.46
C GLY A 853 -21.75 -30.57 40.87
N GLY A 854 -22.43 -31.08 41.89
CA GLY A 854 -22.03 -30.92 43.30
C GLY A 854 -20.79 -31.72 43.71
N ILE A 855 -20.22 -31.34 44.85
CA ILE A 855 -19.14 -32.05 45.56
C ILE A 855 -19.54 -32.23 47.04
N TRP A 856 -19.22 -33.39 47.61
CA TRP A 856 -19.52 -33.73 48.99
C TRP A 856 -18.26 -34.19 49.72
N SER A 857 -18.16 -33.81 51.00
CA SER A 857 -17.10 -34.21 51.91
C SER A 857 -17.65 -34.37 53.31
N ASP A 858 -17.32 -35.46 53.99
CA ASP A 858 -17.74 -35.74 55.38
C ASP A 858 -17.32 -34.66 56.41
N MET A 859 -16.37 -33.77 56.06
CA MET A 859 -15.87 -32.71 56.95
C MET A 859 -16.43 -31.30 56.69
N ASP A 860 -17.01 -31.03 55.52
CA ASP A 860 -17.50 -29.70 55.16
C ASP A 860 -19.02 -29.72 55.02
N SER A 861 -19.72 -29.22 56.04
CA SER A 861 -21.18 -29.04 56.03
C SER A 861 -21.62 -27.88 55.13
N ASN A 862 -20.80 -27.48 54.16
CA ASN A 862 -21.13 -26.46 53.16
C ASN A 862 -22.14 -27.03 52.15
N LEU A 863 -23.42 -26.94 52.52
CA LEU A 863 -24.56 -27.35 51.70
C LEU A 863 -24.53 -26.76 50.28
N ASP A 864 -23.97 -25.56 50.10
CA ASP A 864 -23.90 -24.89 48.80
C ASP A 864 -22.95 -25.61 47.81
N ALA A 865 -21.93 -26.30 48.32
CA ALA A 865 -20.98 -27.08 47.52
C ALA A 865 -21.55 -28.44 47.09
N ALA A 866 -22.40 -29.04 47.93
CA ALA A 866 -23.15 -30.27 47.64
C ALA A 866 -24.28 -30.04 46.61
N GLY A 867 -24.83 -28.82 46.60
CA GLY A 867 -25.79 -28.35 45.61
C GLY A 867 -25.20 -28.25 44.20
N SER A 868 -26.07 -28.28 43.19
CA SER A 868 -25.68 -28.05 41.80
C SER A 868 -26.25 -26.73 41.28
N GLY A 869 -25.46 -26.02 40.47
CA GLY A 869 -25.88 -24.86 39.72
C GLY A 869 -26.64 -25.25 38.44
N SER A 870 -26.89 -24.27 37.57
CA SER A 870 -27.57 -24.52 36.30
C SER A 870 -26.59 -25.06 35.26
N ILE A 871 -26.95 -26.14 34.60
CA ILE A 871 -26.12 -26.76 33.56
C ILE A 871 -26.92 -26.77 32.25
N ILE A 872 -26.35 -26.19 31.21
CA ILE A 872 -27.03 -25.96 29.93
C ILE A 872 -26.21 -26.59 28.80
N VAL A 873 -26.86 -27.31 27.89
CA VAL A 873 -26.20 -27.97 26.76
C VAL A 873 -26.85 -27.56 25.45
N HIS A 874 -26.11 -26.87 24.59
CA HIS A 874 -26.53 -26.53 23.24
C HIS A 874 -26.00 -27.49 22.16
N GLY A 875 -24.91 -28.21 22.46
CA GLY A 875 -24.28 -29.14 21.52
C GLY A 875 -23.09 -29.91 22.11
N GLY A 876 -22.47 -30.73 21.29
CA GLY A 876 -21.36 -31.62 21.63
C GLY A 876 -21.81 -32.99 22.16
N THR A 877 -20.84 -33.87 22.40
CA THR A 877 -21.04 -35.19 23.01
C THR A 877 -20.51 -35.19 24.44
N ILE A 878 -21.42 -35.28 25.41
CA ILE A 878 -21.11 -35.24 26.84
C ILE A 878 -21.28 -36.64 27.43
N THR A 879 -20.25 -37.15 28.08
CA THR A 879 -20.28 -38.38 28.88
C THR A 879 -19.95 -38.02 30.32
N ALA A 880 -20.91 -38.12 31.22
CA ALA A 880 -20.76 -37.79 32.63
C ALA A 880 -20.99 -39.05 33.47
N THR A 881 -19.92 -39.62 34.02
CA THR A 881 -19.99 -40.86 34.82
C THR A 881 -19.46 -40.60 36.22
N SER A 882 -20.29 -40.64 37.24
CA SER A 882 -19.86 -40.34 38.61
C SER A 882 -19.37 -41.58 39.37
N GLY A 883 -18.66 -41.32 40.48
CA GLY A 883 -18.35 -42.33 41.50
C GLY A 883 -19.54 -42.55 42.46
N SER A 884 -19.35 -43.43 43.46
CA SER A 884 -20.38 -43.77 44.45
C SER A 884 -21.03 -42.53 45.08
N ASN A 885 -22.34 -42.62 45.35
CA ASN A 885 -23.12 -41.60 46.04
C ASN A 885 -23.29 -40.24 45.35
N CYS A 886 -22.99 -40.12 44.06
CA CYS A 886 -23.10 -38.86 43.31
C CYS A 886 -23.86 -39.02 42.01
N ALA A 887 -24.65 -38.01 41.60
CA ALA A 887 -25.31 -38.03 40.30
C ALA A 887 -24.28 -37.93 39.16
N GLY A 888 -24.61 -38.47 37.98
CA GLY A 888 -23.77 -38.30 36.79
C GLY A 888 -23.72 -36.81 36.43
N ILE A 889 -24.90 -36.19 36.31
CA ILE A 889 -25.06 -34.74 36.22
C ILE A 889 -26.03 -34.29 37.31
N GLY A 890 -25.55 -33.48 38.25
CA GLY A 890 -26.38 -32.93 39.34
C GLY A 890 -25.69 -32.97 40.70
N THR A 891 -26.42 -33.29 41.78
CA THR A 891 -25.90 -33.12 43.15
C THR A 891 -25.05 -34.29 43.66
N ALA A 892 -24.30 -34.03 44.72
CA ALA A 892 -23.52 -35.00 45.48
C ALA A 892 -23.90 -34.92 46.97
N GLY A 893 -23.77 -36.03 47.71
CA GLY A 893 -23.94 -36.04 49.18
C GLY A 893 -25.31 -36.49 49.68
N GLN A 894 -25.38 -36.76 51.00
CA GLN A 894 -26.52 -37.41 51.67
C GLN A 894 -27.42 -36.45 52.49
N GLU A 895 -27.20 -35.14 52.44
CA GLU A 895 -27.88 -34.16 53.30
C GLU A 895 -29.29 -33.78 52.80
N ASP A 896 -30.26 -33.66 53.72
CA ASP A 896 -31.69 -33.45 53.42
C ASP A 896 -32.03 -32.10 52.73
N GLU A 897 -31.14 -31.10 52.77
CA GLU A 897 -31.37 -29.72 52.29
C GLU A 897 -30.48 -29.32 51.08
N ILE A 898 -30.13 -30.27 50.21
CA ILE A 898 -29.31 -29.97 49.02
C ILE A 898 -30.17 -29.42 47.87
N VAL A 899 -29.80 -28.24 47.34
CA VAL A 899 -30.44 -27.66 46.16
C VAL A 899 -29.93 -28.34 44.89
N THR A 900 -30.81 -29.08 44.20
CA THR A 900 -30.54 -29.59 42.85
C THR A 900 -30.85 -28.52 41.81
N GLY A 901 -29.82 -28.09 41.07
CA GLY A 901 -29.92 -27.09 40.03
C GLY A 901 -30.72 -27.55 38.81
N SER A 902 -30.86 -26.65 37.84
CA SER A 902 -31.57 -26.95 36.60
C SER A 902 -30.64 -27.56 35.55
N PHE A 903 -31.12 -28.58 34.84
CA PHE A 903 -30.43 -29.12 33.66
C PHE A 903 -31.26 -28.84 32.41
N THR A 904 -30.73 -28.09 31.46
CA THR A 904 -31.42 -27.71 30.22
C THR A 904 -30.65 -28.19 28.99
N ILE A 905 -31.31 -28.87 28.08
CA ILE A 905 -30.71 -29.42 26.86
C ILE A 905 -31.44 -28.88 25.65
N PHE A 906 -30.74 -28.13 24.82
CA PHE A 906 -31.20 -27.66 23.51
C PHE A 906 -30.72 -28.57 22.37
N GLY A 907 -29.69 -29.38 22.58
CA GLY A 907 -29.13 -30.25 21.53
C GLY A 907 -27.92 -31.06 22.02
N GLY A 908 -27.23 -31.72 21.09
CA GLY A 908 -26.08 -32.59 21.39
C GLY A 908 -26.47 -33.99 21.86
N SER A 909 -25.47 -34.75 22.30
CA SER A 909 -25.63 -36.11 22.84
C SER A 909 -25.12 -36.17 24.27
N VAL A 910 -26.00 -36.36 25.24
CA VAL A 910 -25.68 -36.46 26.67
C VAL A 910 -25.86 -37.89 27.13
N THR A 911 -24.79 -38.50 27.66
CA THR A 911 -24.83 -39.78 28.37
C THR A 911 -24.42 -39.52 29.81
N ALA A 912 -25.32 -39.77 30.75
CA ALA A 912 -25.10 -39.50 32.16
C ALA A 912 -25.36 -40.74 33.00
N SER A 913 -24.36 -41.17 33.76
CA SER A 913 -24.43 -42.33 34.64
C SER A 913 -24.15 -41.90 36.08
N GLY A 914 -25.15 -42.03 36.95
CA GLY A 914 -25.02 -41.84 38.39
C GLY A 914 -24.33 -43.04 39.03
N GLY A 915 -23.62 -42.82 40.14
CA GLY A 915 -23.04 -43.89 40.94
C GLY A 915 -24.08 -44.57 41.83
N ASP A 916 -23.62 -45.42 42.75
CA ASP A 916 -24.48 -46.13 43.69
C ASP A 916 -25.49 -45.20 44.37
N GLY A 917 -26.77 -45.55 44.32
CA GLY A 917 -27.88 -44.82 44.91
C GLY A 917 -28.13 -43.41 44.36
N ALA A 918 -27.53 -42.98 43.25
CA ALA A 918 -27.71 -41.63 42.70
C ALA A 918 -28.26 -41.64 41.28
N ALA A 919 -28.99 -40.58 40.91
CA ALA A 919 -29.59 -40.49 39.58
C ALA A 919 -28.55 -40.30 38.45
N GLY A 920 -28.88 -40.75 37.25
CA GLY A 920 -28.12 -40.41 36.04
C GLY A 920 -28.04 -38.90 35.83
N ILE A 921 -29.22 -38.27 35.77
CA ILE A 921 -29.39 -36.81 35.77
C ILE A 921 -30.35 -36.45 36.91
N GLY A 922 -29.91 -35.62 37.85
CA GLY A 922 -30.75 -35.15 38.94
C GLY A 922 -30.02 -35.16 40.29
N GLY A 923 -30.62 -35.82 41.27
CA GLY A 923 -30.12 -35.77 42.65
C GLY A 923 -29.53 -37.09 43.13
N ARG A 924 -28.69 -37.01 44.18
CA ARG A 924 -28.53 -38.13 45.12
C ARG A 924 -29.74 -38.24 46.05
N ASN A 925 -30.36 -37.12 46.42
CA ASN A 925 -31.62 -37.06 47.15
C ASN A 925 -32.75 -36.71 46.16
N ASP A 926 -33.49 -35.63 46.39
CA ASP A 926 -34.56 -35.19 45.50
C ASP A 926 -34.04 -34.74 44.13
N GLY A 927 -34.78 -35.12 43.09
CA GLY A 927 -34.49 -34.74 41.71
C GLY A 927 -34.67 -33.24 41.47
N GLY A 928 -33.82 -32.69 40.62
CA GLY A 928 -33.88 -31.28 40.19
C GLY A 928 -34.85 -31.04 39.03
N THR A 929 -34.79 -29.83 38.49
CA THR A 929 -35.53 -29.49 37.27
C THR A 929 -34.73 -29.92 36.04
N VAL A 930 -35.34 -30.71 35.15
CA VAL A 930 -34.75 -31.15 33.89
C VAL A 930 -35.63 -30.72 32.72
N ILE A 931 -35.08 -29.99 31.76
CA ILE A 931 -35.78 -29.52 30.58
C ILE A 931 -35.02 -29.98 29.34
N ILE A 932 -35.68 -30.77 28.50
CA ILE A 932 -35.11 -31.30 27.26
C ILE A 932 -35.91 -30.74 26.10
N TYR A 933 -35.32 -29.79 25.36
CA TYR A 933 -35.94 -29.23 24.17
C TYR A 933 -35.68 -30.10 22.93
N ASP A 934 -34.45 -30.61 22.78
CA ASP A 934 -34.05 -31.52 21.71
C ASP A 934 -32.73 -32.25 22.09
N GLY A 935 -32.19 -33.08 21.19
CA GLY A 935 -30.94 -33.81 21.37
C GLY A 935 -31.12 -35.29 21.73
N THR A 936 -30.02 -35.98 22.00
CA THR A 936 -30.03 -37.38 22.48
C THR A 936 -29.61 -37.43 23.94
N VAL A 937 -30.41 -38.06 24.80
CA VAL A 937 -30.16 -38.14 26.24
C VAL A 937 -30.24 -39.59 26.68
N ASN A 938 -29.16 -40.13 27.22
CA ASN A 938 -29.11 -41.47 27.81
C ASN A 938 -28.72 -41.33 29.28
N ALA A 939 -29.69 -41.49 30.18
CA ALA A 939 -29.49 -41.30 31.60
C ALA A 939 -29.73 -42.61 32.36
N SER A 940 -28.79 -43.03 33.19
CA SER A 940 -28.88 -44.27 33.94
C SER A 940 -28.25 -44.16 35.33
N CYS A 941 -28.70 -44.99 36.26
CA CYS A 941 -27.90 -45.34 37.43
C CYS A 941 -26.97 -46.51 37.06
N SER A 942 -25.69 -46.45 37.44
CA SER A 942 -24.73 -47.54 37.16
C SER A 942 -24.94 -48.77 38.05
N GLU A 943 -25.64 -48.61 39.18
CA GLU A 943 -25.86 -49.64 40.20
C GLU A 943 -27.34 -49.64 40.68
N ASP A 944 -27.58 -49.60 42.00
CA ASP A 944 -28.91 -49.77 42.58
C ASP A 944 -29.54 -48.42 43.00
N TRP A 945 -30.87 -48.38 43.08
CA TRP A 945 -31.68 -47.35 43.74
C TRP A 945 -31.75 -45.93 43.14
N GLY A 946 -30.88 -45.53 42.21
CA GLY A 946 -30.99 -44.23 41.54
C GLY A 946 -31.96 -44.23 40.35
N ALA A 947 -32.73 -43.15 40.15
CA ALA A 947 -33.51 -42.99 38.93
C ALA A 947 -32.62 -42.74 37.70
N GLY A 948 -33.12 -43.01 36.49
CA GLY A 948 -32.43 -42.57 35.26
C GLY A 948 -32.36 -41.04 35.21
N ILE A 949 -33.52 -40.39 35.27
CA ILE A 949 -33.68 -38.94 35.43
C ILE A 949 -34.57 -38.68 36.65
N GLY A 950 -34.05 -38.03 37.70
CA GLY A 950 -34.85 -37.69 38.88
C GLY A 950 -34.11 -37.84 40.20
N GLY A 951 -34.74 -38.51 41.17
CA GLY A 951 -34.19 -38.68 42.52
C GLY A 951 -33.24 -39.86 42.66
N GLY A 952 -32.31 -39.76 43.61
CA GLY A 952 -31.49 -40.88 44.08
C GLY A 952 -32.19 -41.65 45.21
N PHE A 953 -31.44 -42.43 45.97
CA PHE A 953 -31.92 -43.32 47.04
C PHE A 953 -32.93 -42.61 47.97
N ASP A 954 -34.14 -43.15 48.11
CA ASP A 954 -35.29 -42.58 48.84
C ASP A 954 -35.75 -41.17 48.39
N GLY A 955 -35.06 -40.56 47.44
CA GLY A 955 -35.29 -39.21 46.94
C GLY A 955 -36.49 -39.13 45.99
N LYS A 956 -37.25 -38.05 46.12
CA LYS A 956 -38.41 -37.77 45.27
C LYS A 956 -37.98 -37.41 43.86
N GLY A 957 -38.84 -37.69 42.89
CA GLY A 957 -38.66 -37.23 41.52
C GLY A 957 -38.72 -35.71 41.42
N GLY A 958 -37.96 -35.15 40.48
CA GLY A 958 -37.96 -33.72 40.18
C GLY A 958 -38.98 -33.32 39.12
N ASN A 959 -38.91 -32.07 38.67
CA ASN A 959 -39.72 -31.56 37.56
C ASN A 959 -39.02 -31.86 36.23
N VAL A 960 -39.59 -32.71 35.39
CA VAL A 960 -39.03 -33.09 34.10
C VAL A 960 -39.95 -32.64 32.97
N THR A 961 -39.44 -31.83 32.05
CA THR A 961 -40.18 -31.37 30.85
C THR A 961 -39.42 -31.76 29.59
N ILE A 962 -40.08 -32.45 28.66
CA ILE A 962 -39.50 -32.91 27.40
C ILE A 962 -40.33 -32.36 26.26
N TYR A 963 -39.78 -31.46 25.44
CA TYR A 963 -40.42 -30.93 24.24
C TYR A 963 -40.03 -31.71 22.97
N GLY A 964 -38.88 -32.37 22.95
CA GLY A 964 -38.33 -33.03 21.76
C GLY A 964 -37.13 -33.92 22.05
N GLY A 965 -36.47 -34.40 20.98
CA GLY A 965 -35.27 -35.24 21.07
C GLY A 965 -35.53 -36.74 21.27
N SER A 966 -34.47 -37.48 21.60
CA SER A 966 -34.49 -38.92 21.92
C SER A 966 -33.95 -39.14 23.33
N VAL A 967 -34.83 -39.48 24.27
CA VAL A 967 -34.53 -39.64 25.69
C VAL A 967 -34.66 -41.10 26.10
N THR A 968 -33.59 -41.71 26.59
CA THR A 968 -33.58 -43.02 27.22
C THR A 968 -33.20 -42.85 28.68
N ALA A 969 -34.07 -43.25 29.61
CA ALA A 969 -33.85 -43.13 31.04
C ALA A 969 -34.04 -44.50 31.72
N THR A 970 -33.02 -45.00 32.41
CA THR A 970 -33.04 -46.34 33.04
C THR A 970 -32.76 -46.25 34.53
N GLY A 971 -33.72 -46.67 35.36
CA GLY A 971 -33.58 -46.71 36.81
C GLY A 971 -32.79 -47.94 37.30
N GLY A 972 -32.08 -47.78 38.42
CA GLY A 972 -31.32 -48.83 39.08
C GLY A 972 -32.20 -49.97 39.61
N GLY A 973 -31.69 -51.20 39.50
CA GLY A 973 -32.49 -52.44 39.60
C GLY A 973 -31.98 -53.44 40.64
N GLY A 974 -31.88 -53.01 41.90
CA GLY A 974 -31.52 -53.90 43.00
C GLY A 974 -32.53 -55.03 43.20
N SER A 975 -32.06 -56.16 43.75
CA SER A 975 -32.84 -57.41 43.90
C SER A 975 -34.23 -57.24 44.55
N ASP A 976 -34.44 -56.22 45.39
CA ASP A 976 -35.73 -55.91 46.03
C ASP A 976 -36.10 -54.42 46.04
N ALA A 977 -35.50 -53.57 45.20
CA ALA A 977 -35.50 -52.11 45.42
C ALA A 977 -35.39 -51.25 44.15
N GLY A 978 -36.29 -51.41 43.18
CA GLY A 978 -36.23 -50.68 41.90
C GLY A 978 -36.52 -49.18 42.00
N ALA A 979 -35.72 -48.38 41.29
CA ALA A 979 -35.96 -46.96 41.07
C ALA A 979 -36.75 -46.70 39.78
N ALA A 980 -37.29 -45.48 39.62
CA ALA A 980 -37.98 -45.11 38.40
C ALA A 980 -37.02 -44.87 37.21
N GLY A 981 -37.49 -45.07 35.98
CA GLY A 981 -36.77 -44.58 34.80
C GLY A 981 -36.66 -43.06 34.81
N ILE A 982 -37.82 -42.39 34.91
CA ILE A 982 -37.94 -40.95 35.18
C ILE A 982 -38.79 -40.74 36.43
N GLY A 983 -38.23 -40.18 37.50
CA GLY A 983 -38.97 -39.88 38.73
C GLY A 983 -38.23 -40.25 40.01
N GLY A 984 -38.90 -40.91 40.95
CA GLY A 984 -38.37 -41.17 42.30
C GLY A 984 -37.36 -42.32 42.36
N GLY A 985 -36.42 -42.25 43.30
CA GLY A 985 -35.45 -43.31 43.53
C GLY A 985 -36.00 -44.49 44.33
N GLY A 986 -35.29 -45.62 44.26
CA GLY A 986 -35.60 -46.83 45.01
C GLY A 986 -35.20 -46.72 46.49
N SER A 987 -35.62 -47.70 47.29
CA SER A 987 -35.33 -47.79 48.73
C SER A 987 -34.82 -49.17 49.11
N SER A 988 -33.90 -49.27 50.06
CA SER A 988 -33.58 -50.55 50.72
C SER A 988 -34.68 -51.03 51.68
N GLY A 989 -35.68 -50.18 51.93
CA GLY A 989 -36.88 -50.45 52.74
C GLY A 989 -38.13 -50.82 51.91
N SER A 990 -39.31 -50.45 52.43
CA SER A 990 -40.61 -50.78 51.82
C SER A 990 -41.27 -49.63 51.04
N THR A 991 -40.68 -48.42 51.07
CA THR A 991 -41.25 -47.22 50.44
C THR A 991 -40.15 -46.39 49.76
N GLY A 992 -40.03 -46.51 48.43
CA GLY A 992 -39.19 -45.65 47.59
C GLY A 992 -39.65 -44.19 47.55
N GLY A 993 -38.83 -43.34 46.94
CA GLY A 993 -39.12 -41.92 46.77
C GLY A 993 -40.34 -41.67 45.87
N ASP A 994 -41.16 -40.69 46.25
CA ASP A 994 -42.34 -40.31 45.47
C ASP A 994 -41.96 -39.85 44.06
N GLY A 995 -42.85 -40.04 43.09
CA GLY A 995 -42.67 -39.51 41.73
C GLY A 995 -42.72 -37.98 41.68
N GLY A 996 -42.13 -37.43 40.63
CA GLY A 996 -42.11 -35.98 40.35
C GLY A 996 -43.19 -35.55 39.36
N SER A 997 -43.10 -34.29 38.92
CA SER A 997 -43.93 -33.79 37.83
C SER A 997 -43.23 -34.00 36.49
N VAL A 998 -43.85 -34.75 35.59
CA VAL A 998 -43.31 -35.06 34.26
C VAL A 998 -44.25 -34.55 33.18
N SER A 999 -43.75 -33.75 32.24
CA SER A 999 -44.49 -33.25 31.08
C SER A 999 -43.75 -33.60 29.80
N ILE A 1000 -44.42 -34.28 28.86
CA ILE A 1000 -43.83 -34.72 27.58
C ILE A 1000 -44.69 -34.14 26.45
N TYR A 1001 -44.16 -33.18 25.70
CA TYR A 1001 -44.82 -32.52 24.59
C TYR A 1001 -44.33 -32.99 23.21
N GLY A 1002 -43.20 -33.72 23.14
CA GLY A 1002 -42.69 -34.29 21.89
C GLY A 1002 -41.46 -35.17 22.09
N GLY A 1003 -40.89 -35.65 20.97
CA GLY A 1003 -39.71 -36.52 20.94
C GLY A 1003 -39.99 -38.01 21.16
N THR A 1004 -38.93 -38.82 21.24
CA THR A 1004 -38.99 -40.25 21.59
C THR A 1004 -38.50 -40.43 23.01
N VAL A 1005 -39.33 -40.94 23.91
CA VAL A 1005 -38.98 -41.17 25.31
C VAL A 1005 -39.09 -42.66 25.65
N VAL A 1006 -38.00 -43.25 26.12
CA VAL A 1006 -37.89 -44.63 26.59
C VAL A 1006 -37.49 -44.60 28.05
N ALA A 1007 -38.46 -44.76 28.95
CA ALA A 1007 -38.22 -44.78 30.39
C ALA A 1007 -38.43 -46.20 30.94
N SER A 1008 -37.38 -46.78 31.53
CA SER A 1008 -37.40 -48.14 32.08
C SER A 1008 -37.05 -48.10 33.57
N GLY A 1009 -37.98 -48.52 34.42
CA GLY A 1009 -37.74 -48.65 35.86
C GLY A 1009 -36.94 -49.90 36.21
N GLY A 1010 -36.32 -49.89 37.38
CA GLY A 1010 -35.71 -51.07 37.99
C GLY A 1010 -36.76 -52.02 38.57
N ASN A 1011 -36.32 -53.10 39.24
CA ASN A 1011 -37.21 -54.14 39.77
C ASN A 1011 -38.29 -53.60 40.72
N GLY A 1012 -39.52 -53.42 40.22
CA GLY A 1012 -40.66 -52.89 40.96
C GLY A 1012 -40.76 -51.36 41.01
N GLY A 1013 -39.86 -50.63 40.35
CA GLY A 1013 -39.95 -49.19 40.13
C GLY A 1013 -40.71 -48.86 38.84
N ALA A 1014 -41.35 -47.69 38.79
CA ALA A 1014 -42.12 -47.26 37.63
C ALA A 1014 -41.22 -46.91 36.42
N GLY A 1015 -41.73 -47.04 35.20
CA GLY A 1015 -41.06 -46.43 34.04
C GLY A 1015 -40.95 -44.91 34.19
N ILE A 1016 -42.10 -44.26 34.43
CA ILE A 1016 -42.22 -42.85 34.83
C ILE A 1016 -43.09 -42.81 36.10
N GLY A 1017 -42.55 -42.30 37.21
CA GLY A 1017 -43.29 -42.19 38.48
C GLY A 1017 -42.42 -42.38 39.72
N GLY A 1018 -42.97 -43.01 40.76
CA GLY A 1018 -42.24 -43.26 42.01
C GLY A 1018 -41.32 -44.49 41.96
N GLY A 1019 -40.40 -44.56 42.92
CA GLY A 1019 -39.64 -45.78 43.20
C GLY A 1019 -40.52 -46.90 43.78
N LYS A 1020 -39.97 -48.11 43.92
CA LYS A 1020 -40.72 -49.26 44.44
C LYS A 1020 -41.37 -48.96 45.80
N GLY A 1021 -42.70 -49.04 45.87
CA GLY A 1021 -43.46 -48.82 47.10
C GLY A 1021 -43.66 -47.35 47.49
N ALA A 1022 -43.36 -46.41 46.58
CA ALA A 1022 -43.62 -44.99 46.79
C ALA A 1022 -45.09 -44.72 47.14
N SER A 1023 -45.31 -43.68 47.95
CA SER A 1023 -46.65 -43.32 48.44
C SER A 1023 -47.43 -42.51 47.40
N ASN A 1024 -46.72 -41.85 46.50
CA ASN A 1024 -47.24 -41.06 45.41
C ASN A 1024 -46.42 -41.29 44.13
N GLN A 1025 -47.07 -41.59 43.02
CA GLN A 1025 -46.41 -41.81 41.73
C GLN A 1025 -46.10 -40.51 40.96
N GLY A 1026 -46.43 -39.34 41.50
CA GLY A 1026 -46.25 -38.05 40.84
C GLY A 1026 -47.34 -37.76 39.80
N SER A 1027 -47.06 -36.82 38.89
CA SER A 1027 -47.98 -36.42 37.81
C SER A 1027 -47.34 -36.57 36.44
N LEU A 1028 -48.12 -36.99 35.45
CA LEU A 1028 -47.67 -37.14 34.06
C LEU A 1028 -48.62 -36.39 33.12
N ILE A 1029 -48.07 -35.43 32.37
CA ILE A 1029 -48.75 -34.74 31.27
C ILE A 1029 -48.13 -35.22 29.96
N VAL A 1030 -48.98 -35.65 29.02
CA VAL A 1030 -48.56 -36.05 27.68
C VAL A 1030 -49.29 -35.16 26.69
N GLY A 1031 -48.53 -34.48 25.82
CA GLY A 1031 -49.05 -33.56 24.81
C GLY A 1031 -49.92 -34.27 23.78
N ASP A 1032 -50.80 -33.49 23.15
CA ASP A 1032 -51.77 -33.98 22.17
C ASP A 1032 -51.10 -34.73 21.01
N GLY A 1033 -51.63 -35.91 20.67
CA GLY A 1033 -51.15 -36.74 19.55
C GLY A 1033 -49.97 -37.68 19.88
N LEU A 1034 -49.44 -37.65 21.10
CA LEU A 1034 -48.43 -38.59 21.56
C LEU A 1034 -49.07 -39.86 22.15
N THR A 1035 -48.52 -41.02 21.83
CA THR A 1035 -48.94 -42.31 22.40
C THR A 1035 -47.98 -42.75 23.49
N LEU A 1036 -48.48 -42.95 24.70
CA LEU A 1036 -47.71 -43.47 25.85
C LEU A 1036 -48.03 -44.96 26.03
N LEU A 1037 -47.01 -45.83 26.05
CA LEU A 1037 -47.19 -47.27 26.28
C LEU A 1037 -46.56 -47.64 27.64
N GLY A 1038 -47.40 -48.04 28.62
CA GLY A 1038 -46.97 -48.33 29.99
C GLY A 1038 -46.16 -49.63 30.13
N GLY A 1039 -45.07 -49.58 30.92
CA GLY A 1039 -44.14 -50.69 31.17
C GLY A 1039 -44.65 -51.76 32.15
N SER A 1040 -43.99 -52.93 32.15
CA SER A 1040 -44.47 -54.18 32.74
C SER A 1040 -44.20 -54.40 34.25
N SER A 1041 -44.02 -53.36 35.06
CA SER A 1041 -43.87 -53.51 36.51
C SER A 1041 -44.35 -52.28 37.29
N ALA A 1042 -45.51 -52.44 37.94
CA ALA A 1042 -46.11 -51.68 39.05
C ALA A 1042 -46.29 -50.14 38.92
N ASP A 1043 -47.55 -49.72 39.03
CA ASP A 1043 -48.07 -48.36 39.26
C ASP A 1043 -47.49 -47.22 38.40
N SER A 1044 -47.93 -47.12 37.14
CA SER A 1044 -47.79 -45.89 36.35
C SER A 1044 -48.60 -44.74 36.96
N ALA A 1045 -48.07 -43.52 36.93
CA ALA A 1045 -48.72 -42.29 37.40
C ALA A 1045 -50.16 -42.16 36.89
N VAL A 1046 -51.15 -42.30 37.77
CA VAL A 1046 -52.56 -42.14 37.43
C VAL A 1046 -52.94 -40.66 37.53
N GLU A 1047 -52.87 -39.98 36.38
CA GLU A 1047 -53.91 -39.09 35.85
C GLU A 1047 -53.59 -38.86 34.36
N THR A 1048 -53.92 -39.82 33.51
CA THR A 1048 -53.82 -39.67 32.06
C THR A 1048 -55.13 -39.11 31.51
N THR A 1049 -55.11 -37.91 30.94
CA THR A 1049 -56.17 -37.43 30.05
C THR A 1049 -55.81 -37.79 28.61
N ALA A 1050 -55.89 -39.06 28.25
CA ALA A 1050 -55.90 -39.50 26.84
C ALA A 1050 -56.52 -40.90 26.74
N ASP A 1051 -57.57 -41.01 25.93
CA ASP A 1051 -58.28 -42.24 25.61
C ASP A 1051 -57.40 -43.20 24.79
N ASP A 1052 -57.65 -44.50 24.99
CA ASP A 1052 -57.16 -45.68 24.26
C ASP A 1052 -55.85 -46.37 24.72
N TYR A 1053 -56.04 -47.39 25.57
CA TYR A 1053 -55.03 -48.34 26.07
C TYR A 1053 -55.19 -49.72 25.39
N ILE A 1054 -54.16 -50.25 24.70
CA ILE A 1054 -54.11 -51.65 24.20
C ILE A 1054 -52.72 -52.26 24.46
N ALA A 1055 -52.66 -53.44 25.09
CA ALA A 1055 -51.44 -54.13 25.49
C ALA A 1055 -51.07 -55.35 24.61
N SER A 1056 -49.81 -55.46 24.16
CA SER A 1056 -49.11 -56.70 23.71
C SER A 1056 -47.58 -56.45 23.53
N PRO A 1057 -46.72 -57.48 23.48
CA PRO A 1057 -45.33 -57.40 23.95
C PRO A 1057 -44.29 -56.95 22.92
N GLY A 1058 -43.37 -56.10 23.38
CA GLY A 1058 -42.23 -55.57 22.63
C GLY A 1058 -42.61 -54.40 21.72
N PHE A 1059 -41.66 -53.50 21.50
CA PHE A 1059 -41.62 -52.43 20.49
C PHE A 1059 -41.85 -50.98 20.95
N PHE A 1060 -41.11 -50.14 20.22
CA PHE A 1060 -40.69 -48.75 20.40
C PHE A 1060 -41.83 -47.73 20.29
N VAL A 1061 -41.66 -46.58 20.95
CA VAL A 1061 -42.43 -45.37 20.63
C VAL A 1061 -41.91 -44.82 19.31
N LYS A 1062 -42.67 -44.97 18.22
CA LYS A 1062 -42.42 -44.32 16.92
C LYS A 1062 -43.54 -43.30 16.70
N ILE A 1063 -43.18 -42.05 16.44
CA ILE A 1063 -44.09 -41.01 15.94
C ILE A 1063 -43.93 -41.00 14.41
N GLU A 1064 -45.03 -41.13 13.65
CA GLU A 1064 -45.08 -40.82 12.22
C GLU A 1064 -45.68 -39.44 11.98
#